data_AF-A0A2G4I451-F1
#
_entry.id   AF-A0A2G4I451-F1
#
_cell.length_a   1.000
_cell.length_b   1.000
_cell.length_c   1.000
_cell.angle_alpha   90.00
_cell.angle_beta   90.00
_cell.angle_gamma   90.00
#
_symmetry.space_group_name_H-M   'P 1'
#
loop_
_entity.id
_entity.type
_entity.pdbx_description
1 polymer ?
#
loop_
_entity_poly.entity_id
_entity_poly.type
_entity_poly.pdbx_seq_one_letter_code
_entity_poly.pdbx_strand_id
1 'polypeptide(L)'
;MRRVRSATAVGISVVWVEFDWGTDIRHARQIVSEKMATVAGQLPPEVEKPVLAPVSSVMGEILFLALTSDKHTPAELRTFSETSIRRRLLAVPGVAQVTPNGGGEKQFQVVIAPGALQTHGVTVAQVVRALEEGNENVSAGILNERGSEWLVTGVGRLRTLEDIGETVVTARAGVPVRVADVGEVKLGVAPKRGEASAMGKPAVVLGIQKQPGANTLALTRQLEAVLADIQTKLPPGMKLQTDTFRQANFIEVAVKNVFTALGEGVLLVIVVVLVFLANGRATLITITAIPLSLVAAVLTLKAFGATINTMTLGGMAIAIGALVDDAVIDVENVVRRLRENVVLPVEQRRNALAVVLNASIEIRSSIVFATLIIALVFVPVFFLGGVEGRLLQPLGVAYLVALLASLIVAVTVTPVLCLLLLPNSRAVLTGHESGFVRLLKRGYTPLLNGALRQPWFVTLPAVGLLAVALVATSFFGRAFLPEFNEGSLTLSAVTLPGTSLAESDALGRVVEQTLLSSAFPEIISVARRTGRAELDEHAQGVEAAELDVSLKMGQRSKAEFLAALREALSLVPGMNVTIGQPISHRIDHMLSGTRANIAVKIYGSDLYQLRTLAEKARAAMAGVPGVVDLSVEQQTEIPVLTVKFDRPALARHGVTIREVARVLEAGLQGVKATRIIEGQSAYDLVVRLADADGWRTDTLGDLLVDTPAGAKVPLRTLAEIRKDSGPNQVLREQVERKIVVQCNVAGRDVTSVVRDCQKLVNPILAATPGYRVEFGGQFESAEEAGRILLLVSIGVVLGIGFLLHLAFGCARDAALVMLNLPLALIGGVAGVFVSGGVLSVASLIGFITVFGIATRNGIMLVSHIRHLREKEGVTDFREAVFRGAMERLVPILMTALAAGLALIPLALGGGKPGNEIQTPMAIVILGGLLTSMLLNMIVVPALYLRFGNAVQTKPQL
;
A
#
# COMPACT_ATOMS: atom_id res chain seq x y z
N MET A 1 -13.56 -17.46 -1.71
CA MET A 1 -13.70 -16.67 -0.46
C MET A 1 -12.54 -17.09 0.42
N ARG A 2 -11.68 -16.14 0.80
CA ARG A 2 -10.40 -16.41 1.48
C ARG A 2 -10.55 -16.44 2.99
N ARG A 3 -11.20 -15.42 3.58
CA ARG A 3 -11.45 -15.32 5.03
C ARG A 3 -12.63 -14.42 5.36
N VAL A 4 -13.23 -14.61 6.53
CA VAL A 4 -14.28 -13.73 7.09
C VAL A 4 -13.81 -13.24 8.45
N ARG A 5 -13.82 -11.92 8.66
CA ARG A 5 -13.48 -11.28 9.93
C ARG A 5 -14.68 -10.48 10.42
N SER A 6 -14.86 -10.38 11.72
CA SER A 6 -15.88 -9.50 12.30
C SER A 6 -15.38 -8.81 13.55
N ALA A 7 -15.71 -7.53 13.69
CA ALA A 7 -15.53 -6.77 14.91
C ALA A 7 -16.91 -6.34 15.43
N THR A 8 -17.26 -6.81 16.61
CA THR A 8 -18.47 -6.37 17.32
C THR A 8 -18.05 -5.42 18.43
N ALA A 9 -18.46 -4.16 18.35
CA ALA A 9 -18.15 -3.13 19.33
C ALA A 9 -19.43 -2.40 19.76
N VAL A 10 -19.33 -1.49 20.72
CA VAL A 10 -20.48 -0.75 21.24
C VAL A 10 -21.16 0.05 20.12
N GLY A 11 -22.40 -0.33 19.78
CA GLY A 11 -23.23 0.34 18.78
C GLY A 11 -22.83 0.12 17.32
N ILE A 12 -21.96 -0.87 17.01
CA ILE A 12 -21.60 -1.21 15.64
C ILE A 12 -21.12 -2.66 15.51
N SER A 13 -21.47 -3.32 14.41
CA SER A 13 -20.89 -4.61 14.01
C SER A 13 -20.37 -4.51 12.59
N VAL A 14 -19.07 -4.69 12.40
CA VAL A 14 -18.42 -4.65 11.08
C VAL A 14 -18.01 -6.06 10.70
N VAL A 15 -18.35 -6.49 9.48
CA VAL A 15 -18.02 -7.81 8.94
C VAL A 15 -17.26 -7.63 7.63
N TRP A 16 -16.00 -8.07 7.60
CA TRP A 16 -15.17 -8.09 6.41
C TRP A 16 -15.21 -9.48 5.76
N VAL A 17 -15.67 -9.54 4.52
CA VAL A 17 -15.66 -10.75 3.70
C VAL A 17 -14.58 -10.59 2.64
N GLU A 18 -13.51 -11.36 2.76
CA GLU A 18 -12.38 -11.30 1.85
C GLU A 18 -12.44 -12.40 0.80
N PHE A 19 -12.26 -12.01 -0.45
CA PHE A 19 -12.26 -12.90 -1.59
C PHE A 19 -10.84 -13.14 -2.10
N ASP A 20 -10.69 -14.19 -2.90
CA ASP A 20 -9.41 -14.53 -3.51
C ASP A 20 -9.03 -13.46 -4.53
N TRP A 21 -7.73 -13.25 -4.71
CA TRP A 21 -7.21 -12.25 -5.65
C TRP A 21 -7.72 -12.52 -7.07
N GLY A 22 -8.17 -11.47 -7.76
CA GLY A 22 -8.71 -11.58 -9.12
C GLY A 22 -10.22 -11.82 -9.19
N THR A 23 -10.90 -12.04 -8.05
CA THR A 23 -12.37 -12.11 -8.01
C THR A 23 -12.98 -10.77 -8.47
N ASP A 24 -13.97 -10.82 -9.37
CA ASP A 24 -14.70 -9.64 -9.79
C ASP A 24 -15.48 -9.02 -8.61
N ILE A 25 -15.36 -7.70 -8.47
CA ILE A 25 -15.92 -6.97 -7.32
C ILE A 25 -17.46 -7.02 -7.35
N ARG A 26 -18.09 -6.95 -8.53
CA ARG A 26 -19.56 -6.97 -8.63
C ARG A 26 -20.08 -8.35 -8.27
N HIS A 27 -19.42 -9.40 -8.75
CA HIS A 27 -19.71 -10.78 -8.38
C HIS A 27 -19.58 -11.01 -6.87
N ALA A 28 -18.49 -10.56 -6.26
CA ALA A 28 -18.28 -10.65 -4.81
C ALA A 28 -19.39 -9.93 -4.02
N ARG A 29 -19.76 -8.71 -4.44
CA ARG A 29 -20.84 -7.93 -3.82
C ARG A 29 -22.20 -8.59 -4.01
N GLN A 30 -22.46 -9.20 -5.16
CA GLN A 30 -23.69 -9.94 -5.41
C GLN A 30 -23.82 -11.11 -4.43
N ILE A 31 -22.78 -11.94 -4.29
CA ILE A 31 -22.76 -13.05 -3.33
C ILE A 31 -23.08 -12.55 -1.91
N VAL A 32 -22.42 -11.48 -1.47
CA VAL A 32 -22.66 -10.91 -0.14
C VAL A 32 -24.08 -10.37 0.00
N SER A 33 -24.61 -9.70 -1.03
CA SER A 33 -25.96 -9.13 -1.03
C SER A 33 -27.05 -10.21 -0.94
N GLU A 34 -26.89 -11.32 -1.66
CA GLU A 34 -27.81 -12.47 -1.61
C GLU A 34 -27.85 -13.08 -0.20
N LYS A 35 -26.68 -13.24 0.45
CA LYS A 35 -26.60 -13.75 1.83
C LYS A 35 -27.15 -12.76 2.84
N MET A 36 -26.88 -11.47 2.66
CA MET A 36 -27.38 -10.40 3.53
C MET A 36 -28.91 -10.32 3.49
N ALA A 37 -29.52 -10.43 2.31
CA ALA A 37 -30.98 -10.45 2.16
C ALA A 37 -31.62 -11.64 2.90
N THR A 38 -30.96 -12.81 2.88
CA THR A 38 -31.43 -14.00 3.59
C THR A 38 -31.38 -13.83 5.12
N VAL A 39 -30.34 -13.17 5.62
CA VAL A 39 -30.13 -12.96 7.08
C VAL A 39 -30.95 -11.79 7.62
N ALA A 40 -31.27 -10.78 6.79
CA ALA A 40 -31.98 -9.57 7.24
C ALA A 40 -33.33 -9.87 7.89
N GLY A 41 -34.03 -10.94 7.48
CA GLY A 41 -35.28 -11.39 8.11
C GLY A 41 -35.11 -12.20 9.39
N GLN A 42 -33.89 -12.65 9.70
CA GLN A 42 -33.56 -13.43 10.91
C GLN A 42 -33.03 -12.55 12.05
N LEU A 43 -32.67 -11.30 11.77
CA LEU A 43 -32.23 -10.36 12.79
C LEU A 43 -33.42 -9.89 13.63
N PRO A 44 -33.22 -9.62 14.94
CA PRO A 44 -34.25 -9.03 15.77
C PRO A 44 -34.75 -7.71 15.17
N PRO A 45 -36.05 -7.39 15.27
CA PRO A 45 -36.63 -6.18 14.67
C PRO A 45 -36.05 -4.88 15.22
N GLU A 46 -35.39 -4.92 16.38
CA GLU A 46 -34.71 -3.80 17.01
C GLU A 46 -33.34 -3.48 16.36
N VAL A 47 -32.78 -4.39 15.55
CA VAL A 47 -31.48 -4.20 14.90
C VAL A 47 -31.69 -3.58 13.53
N GLU A 48 -30.91 -2.53 13.23
CA GLU A 48 -30.90 -1.94 11.90
C GLU A 48 -30.51 -2.97 10.84
N LYS A 49 -31.15 -2.90 9.67
CA LYS A 49 -30.86 -3.81 8.57
C LYS A 49 -29.39 -3.67 8.17
N PRO A 50 -28.65 -4.78 7.96
CA PRO A 50 -27.27 -4.72 7.51
C PRO A 50 -27.20 -4.02 6.16
N VAL A 51 -26.21 -3.13 6.03
CA VAL A 51 -25.96 -2.37 4.80
C VAL A 51 -24.59 -2.74 4.25
N LEU A 52 -24.51 -2.80 2.92
CA LEU A 52 -23.24 -3.04 2.25
C LEU A 52 -22.49 -1.70 2.12
N ALA A 53 -21.24 -1.67 2.59
CA ALA A 53 -20.35 -0.52 2.41
C ALA A 53 -20.21 -0.16 0.91
N PRO A 54 -19.91 1.11 0.57
CA PRO A 54 -19.69 1.52 -0.81
C PRO A 54 -18.55 0.73 -1.48
N VAL A 55 -18.43 0.86 -2.80
CA VAL A 55 -17.36 0.19 -3.56
C VAL A 55 -16.09 1.01 -3.40
N SER A 56 -15.39 0.81 -2.29
CA SER A 56 -14.19 1.52 -1.86
C SER A 56 -13.12 0.51 -1.44
N SER A 57 -11.95 1.05 -1.09
CA SER A 57 -10.88 0.29 -0.43
C SER A 57 -10.35 1.15 0.70
N VAL A 58 -9.80 0.54 1.74
CA VAL A 58 -9.04 1.25 2.78
C VAL A 58 -7.83 1.98 2.15
N MET A 59 -7.27 1.46 1.05
CA MET A 59 -6.27 2.13 0.22
C MET A 59 -6.81 3.27 -0.64
N GLY A 60 -8.13 3.41 -0.68
CA GLY A 60 -8.84 4.37 -1.50
C GLY A 60 -8.93 5.75 -0.86
N GLU A 61 -8.51 5.93 0.39
CA GLU A 61 -8.39 7.24 1.03
C GLU A 61 -7.30 8.07 0.34
N ILE A 62 -7.72 9.01 -0.50
CA ILE A 62 -6.80 9.80 -1.33
C ILE A 62 -6.60 11.23 -0.85
N LEU A 63 -7.54 11.74 -0.06
CA LEU A 63 -7.59 13.13 0.38
C LEU A 63 -8.28 13.22 1.73
N PHE A 64 -7.62 13.85 2.71
CA PHE A 64 -8.27 14.36 3.91
C PHE A 64 -8.30 15.88 3.84
N LEU A 65 -9.44 16.45 4.20
CA LEU A 65 -9.68 17.89 4.23
C LEU A 65 -10.19 18.27 5.62
N ALA A 66 -9.90 19.48 6.09
CA ALA A 66 -10.47 19.96 7.35
C ALA A 66 -11.27 21.25 7.13
N LEU A 67 -12.51 21.27 7.61
CA LEU A 67 -13.32 22.49 7.69
C LEU A 67 -13.20 23.08 9.09
N THR A 68 -12.73 24.32 9.17
CA THR A 68 -12.58 25.09 10.41
C THR A 68 -13.38 26.38 10.34
N SER A 69 -13.77 26.95 11.49
CA SER A 69 -14.35 28.28 11.53
C SER A 69 -14.06 29.01 12.83
N ASP A 70 -13.92 30.33 12.73
CA ASP A 70 -13.77 31.23 13.88
C ASP A 70 -15.12 31.82 14.36
N LYS A 71 -16.23 31.55 13.65
CA LYS A 71 -17.56 32.16 13.92
C LYS A 71 -18.71 31.17 14.13
N HIS A 72 -18.59 29.95 13.58
CA HIS A 72 -19.67 28.97 13.56
C HIS A 72 -19.45 27.89 14.60
N THR A 73 -20.54 27.27 15.05
CA THR A 73 -20.48 26.13 15.98
C THR A 73 -20.02 24.85 15.25
N PRO A 74 -19.46 23.86 15.98
CA PRO A 74 -19.07 22.59 15.37
C PRO A 74 -20.25 21.88 14.65
N ALA A 75 -21.47 22.00 15.19
CA ALA A 75 -22.68 21.40 14.60
C ALA A 75 -23.08 22.08 13.29
N GLU A 76 -22.91 23.39 13.18
CA GLU A 76 -23.09 24.13 11.92
C GLU A 76 -22.04 23.72 10.88
N LEU A 77 -20.78 23.55 11.30
CA LEU A 77 -19.73 23.04 10.40
C LEU A 77 -20.04 21.63 9.92
N ARG A 78 -20.52 20.75 10.81
CA ARG A 78 -20.93 19.39 10.44
C ARG A 78 -22.10 19.41 9.46
N THR A 79 -23.11 20.21 9.75
CA THR A 79 -24.29 20.37 8.90
C THR A 79 -23.91 20.88 7.52
N PHE A 80 -23.06 21.90 7.44
CA PHE A 80 -22.58 22.44 6.16
C PHE A 80 -21.72 21.42 5.40
N SER A 81 -20.87 20.68 6.10
CA SER A 81 -20.03 19.63 5.53
C SER A 81 -20.86 18.52 4.90
N GLU A 82 -21.95 18.08 5.52
CA GLU A 82 -22.82 17.02 5.00
C GLU A 82 -23.75 17.49 3.88
N THR A 83 -24.34 18.67 4.04
CA THR A 83 -25.39 19.14 3.13
C THR A 83 -24.83 19.81 1.87
N SER A 84 -23.70 20.50 1.99
CA SER A 84 -23.11 21.27 0.89
C SER A 84 -21.86 20.60 0.33
N ILE A 85 -20.85 20.34 1.18
CA ILE A 85 -19.55 19.86 0.71
C ILE A 85 -19.65 18.39 0.24
N ARG A 86 -20.12 17.49 1.10
CA ARG A 86 -20.22 16.05 0.85
C ARG A 86 -21.00 15.73 -0.42
N ARG A 87 -22.15 16.37 -0.63
CA ARG A 87 -22.98 16.13 -1.85
C ARG A 87 -22.26 16.53 -3.13
N ARG A 88 -21.57 17.67 -3.13
CA ARG A 88 -20.79 18.13 -4.27
C ARG A 88 -19.59 17.23 -4.56
N LEU A 89 -18.92 16.73 -3.53
CA LEU A 89 -17.79 15.83 -3.68
C LEU A 89 -18.23 14.43 -4.15
N LEU A 90 -19.34 13.90 -3.65
CA LEU A 90 -19.90 12.63 -4.12
C LEU A 90 -20.38 12.68 -5.58
N ALA A 91 -20.71 13.86 -6.10
CA ALA A 91 -21.06 14.05 -7.50
C ALA A 91 -19.86 13.96 -8.46
N VAL A 92 -18.63 13.99 -7.94
CA VAL A 92 -17.41 13.88 -8.76
C VAL A 92 -17.20 12.43 -9.19
N PRO A 93 -17.14 12.13 -10.51
CA PRO A 93 -16.91 10.77 -10.99
C PRO A 93 -15.63 10.15 -10.43
N GLY A 94 -15.72 8.95 -9.88
CA GLY A 94 -14.59 8.25 -9.27
C GLY A 94 -14.48 8.43 -7.75
N VAL A 95 -15.29 9.28 -7.12
CA VAL A 95 -15.47 9.27 -5.66
C VAL A 95 -16.41 8.12 -5.26
N ALA A 96 -16.01 7.32 -4.28
CA ALA A 96 -16.80 6.22 -3.73
C ALA A 96 -17.58 6.67 -2.50
N GLN A 97 -16.91 7.40 -1.61
CA GLN A 97 -17.46 7.81 -0.33
C GLN A 97 -16.76 9.09 0.16
N VAL A 98 -17.51 9.89 0.91
CA VAL A 98 -16.98 11.04 1.66
C VAL A 98 -17.52 10.94 3.07
N THR A 99 -16.62 10.80 4.04
CA THR A 99 -16.95 10.58 5.44
C THR A 99 -16.56 11.82 6.25
N PRO A 100 -17.53 12.58 6.78
CA PRO A 100 -17.26 13.67 7.72
C PRO A 100 -17.01 13.10 9.12
N ASN A 101 -15.95 13.54 9.79
CA ASN A 101 -15.62 13.17 11.16
C ASN A 101 -15.59 14.45 12.02
N GLY A 102 -16.21 14.39 13.21
CA GLY A 102 -16.30 15.54 14.13
C GLY A 102 -17.51 16.46 13.88
N GLY A 103 -17.63 17.49 14.73
CA GLY A 103 -18.64 18.56 14.63
C GLY A 103 -20.03 18.23 15.21
N GLY A 104 -20.43 16.96 15.21
CA GLY A 104 -21.69 16.49 15.83
C GLY A 104 -22.94 16.72 14.96
N GLU A 105 -23.78 15.71 14.86
CA GLU A 105 -24.98 15.74 14.01
C GLU A 105 -26.07 16.63 14.62
N LYS A 106 -26.64 17.54 13.81
CA LYS A 106 -27.77 18.38 14.20
C LYS A 106 -28.98 17.50 14.51
N GLN A 107 -29.61 17.76 15.66
CA GLN A 107 -30.78 17.04 16.13
C GLN A 107 -31.82 18.01 16.69
N PHE A 108 -33.09 17.80 16.39
CA PHE A 108 -34.17 18.50 17.08
C PHE A 108 -34.49 17.76 18.37
N GLN A 109 -34.53 18.48 19.49
CA GLN A 109 -34.68 17.88 20.81
C GLN A 109 -35.86 18.52 21.54
N VAL A 110 -36.78 17.67 22.02
CA VAL A 110 -37.80 18.03 23.00
C VAL A 110 -37.31 17.58 24.36
N VAL A 111 -36.84 18.51 25.18
CA VAL A 111 -36.30 18.26 26.51
C VAL A 111 -37.41 18.46 27.54
N ILE A 112 -38.00 17.35 27.95
CA ILE A 112 -39.17 17.30 28.81
C ILE A 112 -38.78 17.41 30.28
N ALA A 113 -39.39 18.32 31.01
CA ALA A 113 -39.21 18.41 32.46
C ALA A 113 -40.08 17.35 33.18
N PRO A 114 -39.50 16.44 34.01
CA PRO A 114 -40.28 15.42 34.72
C PRO A 114 -41.41 15.99 35.59
N GLY A 115 -41.18 17.16 36.21
CA GLY A 115 -42.20 17.87 37.00
C GLY A 115 -43.37 18.37 36.14
N ALA A 116 -43.11 18.84 34.92
CA ALA A 116 -44.17 19.31 34.02
C ALA A 116 -45.05 18.15 33.54
N LEU A 117 -44.46 16.98 33.24
CA LEU A 117 -45.22 15.76 32.96
C LEU A 117 -46.16 15.39 34.11
N GLN A 118 -45.71 15.55 35.36
CA GLN A 118 -46.53 15.26 36.54
C GLN A 118 -47.67 16.26 36.67
N THR A 119 -47.39 17.57 36.57
CA THR A 119 -48.40 18.63 36.66
C THR A 119 -49.50 18.48 35.62
N HIS A 120 -49.14 18.15 34.38
CA HIS A 120 -50.10 17.97 33.28
C HIS A 120 -50.66 16.55 33.18
N GLY A 121 -50.16 15.61 33.98
CA GLY A 121 -50.58 14.19 33.97
C GLY A 121 -50.33 13.51 32.61
N VAL A 122 -49.22 13.82 31.96
CA VAL A 122 -48.83 13.30 30.66
C VAL A 122 -47.64 12.35 30.83
N THR A 123 -47.57 11.32 29.97
CA THR A 123 -46.47 10.36 29.95
C THR A 123 -45.49 10.65 28.81
N VAL A 124 -44.24 10.20 28.92
CA VAL A 124 -43.25 10.31 27.83
C VAL A 124 -43.76 9.64 26.55
N ALA A 125 -44.44 8.49 26.68
CA ALA A 125 -45.00 7.77 25.54
C ALA A 125 -46.09 8.56 24.80
N GLN A 126 -46.91 9.33 25.52
CA GLN A 126 -47.91 10.21 24.90
C GLN A 126 -47.26 11.35 24.13
N VAL A 127 -46.19 11.95 24.65
CA VAL A 127 -45.47 13.02 23.94
C VAL A 127 -44.80 12.49 22.66
N VAL A 128 -44.13 11.34 22.75
CA VAL A 128 -43.52 10.69 21.57
C VAL A 128 -44.59 10.39 20.51
N ARG A 129 -45.72 9.80 20.91
CA ARG A 129 -46.82 9.47 20.01
C ARG A 129 -47.44 10.73 19.37
N ALA A 130 -47.62 11.80 20.13
CA ALA A 130 -48.15 13.06 19.62
C ALA A 130 -47.23 13.68 18.55
N LEU A 131 -45.91 13.58 18.73
CA LEU A 131 -44.94 14.04 17.74
C LEU A 131 -44.86 13.13 16.50
N GLU A 132 -45.06 11.82 16.67
CA GLU A 132 -45.18 10.85 15.57
C GLU A 132 -46.41 11.13 14.70
N GLU A 133 -47.59 11.25 15.33
CA GLU A 133 -48.88 11.46 14.66
C GLU A 133 -49.03 12.91 14.16
N GLY A 134 -48.33 13.88 14.76
CA GLY A 134 -48.39 15.29 14.42
C GLY A 134 -47.53 15.72 13.23
N ASN A 135 -46.78 14.81 12.58
CA ASN A 135 -45.86 15.13 11.50
C ASN A 135 -46.20 14.39 10.19
N GLU A 136 -47.33 14.73 9.57
CA GLU A 136 -47.82 14.07 8.35
C GLU A 136 -48.30 15.08 7.29
N ASN A 137 -48.13 14.73 6.02
CA ASN A 137 -48.82 15.41 4.92
C ASN A 137 -49.78 14.39 4.29
N VAL A 138 -50.98 14.85 3.93
CA VAL A 138 -52.02 14.01 3.31
C VAL A 138 -52.25 14.48 1.88
N SER A 139 -52.31 13.55 0.93
CA SER A 139 -52.82 13.82 -0.42
C SER A 139 -54.26 13.32 -0.48
N ALA A 140 -55.22 14.24 -0.55
CA ALA A 140 -56.65 13.94 -0.52
C ALA A 140 -57.25 13.70 -1.92
N GLY A 141 -56.41 13.64 -2.96
CA GLY A 141 -56.82 13.38 -4.34
C GLY A 141 -56.98 14.65 -5.17
N ILE A 142 -57.78 14.55 -6.23
CA ILE A 142 -57.97 15.61 -7.23
C ILE A 142 -59.43 16.04 -7.21
N LEU A 143 -59.65 17.35 -7.17
CA LEU A 143 -60.96 17.98 -7.30
C LEU A 143 -61.07 18.62 -8.68
N ASN A 144 -62.03 18.16 -9.49
CA ASN A 144 -62.26 18.69 -10.82
C ASN A 144 -63.31 19.80 -10.77
N GLU A 145 -62.91 21.02 -11.08
CA GLU A 145 -63.81 22.18 -11.06
C GLU A 145 -63.63 23.02 -12.33
N ARG A 146 -64.73 23.19 -13.09
CA ARG A 146 -64.83 24.06 -14.27
C ARG A 146 -63.72 23.85 -15.33
N GLY A 147 -63.33 22.59 -15.55
CA GLY A 147 -62.30 22.23 -16.53
C GLY A 147 -60.87 22.31 -16.00
N SER A 148 -60.66 22.68 -14.73
CA SER A 148 -59.37 22.62 -14.05
C SER A 148 -59.34 21.49 -13.02
N GLU A 149 -58.23 20.78 -12.96
CA GLU A 149 -57.96 19.79 -11.91
C GLU A 149 -57.16 20.44 -10.77
N TRP A 150 -57.72 20.41 -9.56
CA TRP A 150 -57.07 20.92 -8.35
C TRP A 150 -56.57 19.75 -7.50
N LEU A 151 -55.27 19.68 -7.26
CA LEU A 151 -54.71 18.72 -6.31
C LEU A 151 -54.99 19.19 -4.89
N VAL A 152 -55.72 18.38 -4.11
CA VAL A 152 -56.04 18.69 -2.71
C VAL A 152 -55.00 18.04 -1.80
N THR A 153 -54.18 18.86 -1.14
CA THR A 153 -53.15 18.39 -0.20
C THR A 153 -53.31 19.02 1.19
N GLY A 154 -53.29 18.21 2.24
CA GLY A 154 -53.13 18.65 3.62
C GLY A 154 -51.66 18.74 4.01
N VAL A 155 -51.23 19.89 4.54
CA VAL A 155 -49.86 20.13 4.96
C VAL A 155 -49.83 20.17 6.49
N GLY A 156 -49.27 19.15 7.12
CA GLY A 156 -49.16 19.03 8.58
C GLY A 156 -47.74 18.69 9.06
N ARG A 157 -46.73 18.72 8.19
CA ARG A 157 -45.34 18.48 8.60
C ARG A 157 -44.78 19.60 9.48
N LEU A 158 -44.05 19.20 10.53
CA LEU A 158 -43.30 20.09 11.42
C LEU A 158 -42.11 20.72 10.68
N ARG A 159 -41.94 22.04 10.75
CA ARG A 159 -40.83 22.77 10.09
C ARG A 159 -39.99 23.59 11.05
N THR A 160 -40.63 24.26 12.01
CA THR A 160 -39.94 25.14 12.96
C THR A 160 -39.98 24.59 14.38
N LEU A 161 -39.21 25.20 15.29
CA LEU A 161 -39.25 24.82 16.71
C LEU A 161 -40.61 25.13 17.33
N GLU A 162 -41.26 26.19 16.86
CA GLU A 162 -42.61 26.58 17.27
C GLU A 162 -43.65 25.54 16.86
N ASP A 163 -43.59 25.01 15.62
CA ASP A 163 -44.51 23.95 15.17
C ASP A 163 -44.45 22.71 16.09
N ILE A 164 -43.23 22.32 16.46
CA ILE A 164 -42.99 21.20 17.39
C ILE A 164 -43.58 21.54 18.76
N GLY A 165 -43.37 22.77 19.24
CA GLY A 165 -43.89 23.24 20.53
C GLY A 165 -45.41 23.30 20.59
N GLU A 166 -46.07 23.67 19.50
CA GLU A 166 -47.54 23.78 19.41
C GLU A 166 -48.24 22.42 19.19
N THR A 167 -47.48 21.33 18.99
CA THR A 167 -48.04 20.00 18.82
C THR A 167 -48.86 19.61 20.06
N VAL A 168 -50.12 19.25 19.86
CA VAL A 168 -51.04 18.89 20.95
C VAL A 168 -50.78 17.47 21.41
N VAL A 169 -50.52 17.29 22.70
CA VAL A 169 -50.29 15.97 23.31
C VAL A 169 -51.59 15.36 23.82
N THR A 170 -52.41 16.15 24.51
CA THR A 170 -53.73 15.75 24.99
C THR A 170 -54.59 16.99 25.26
N ALA A 171 -55.90 16.84 25.38
CA ALA A 171 -56.78 17.90 25.87
C ALA A 171 -57.43 17.48 27.19
N ARG A 172 -57.51 18.40 28.16
CA ARG A 172 -58.17 18.17 29.46
C ARG A 172 -59.15 19.31 29.73
N ALA A 173 -60.42 18.97 29.97
CA ALA A 173 -61.48 19.95 30.23
C ALA A 173 -61.57 21.09 29.18
N GLY A 174 -61.28 20.78 27.91
CA GLY A 174 -61.28 21.75 26.81
C GLY A 174 -60.00 22.57 26.65
N VAL A 175 -59.01 22.42 27.55
CA VAL A 175 -57.70 23.09 27.43
C VAL A 175 -56.68 22.11 26.83
N PRO A 176 -56.04 22.44 25.69
CA PRO A 176 -54.99 21.61 25.11
C PRO A 176 -53.71 21.70 25.95
N VAL A 177 -53.05 20.56 26.12
CA VAL A 177 -51.68 20.46 26.64
C VAL A 177 -50.77 20.22 25.44
N ARG A 178 -49.85 21.15 25.20
CA ARG A 178 -48.92 21.14 24.07
C ARG A 178 -47.55 20.65 24.51
N VAL A 179 -46.70 20.35 23.54
CA VAL A 179 -45.30 19.96 23.79
C VAL A 179 -44.54 21.06 24.54
N ALA A 180 -44.79 22.34 24.20
CA ALA A 180 -44.19 23.48 24.88
C ALA A 180 -44.59 23.60 26.36
N ASP A 181 -45.75 23.04 26.75
CA ASP A 181 -46.21 23.07 28.14
C ASP A 181 -45.51 22.01 29.01
N VAL A 182 -44.94 20.97 28.38
CA VAL A 182 -44.26 19.85 29.08
C VAL A 182 -42.73 19.90 29.01
N GLY A 183 -42.15 20.75 28.16
CA GLY A 183 -40.71 20.82 27.98
C GLY A 183 -40.22 21.92 27.05
N GLU A 184 -38.90 22.01 26.92
CA GLU A 184 -38.21 22.93 26.02
C GLU A 184 -37.94 22.26 24.66
N VAL A 185 -38.30 22.94 23.57
CA VAL A 185 -37.93 22.51 22.21
C VAL A 185 -36.69 23.30 21.77
N LYS A 186 -35.60 22.60 21.44
CA LYS A 186 -34.36 23.23 21.00
C LYS A 186 -33.60 22.43 19.96
N LEU A 187 -32.65 23.09 19.30
CA LEU A 187 -31.63 22.43 18.50
C LEU A 187 -30.52 21.93 19.42
N GLY A 188 -30.16 20.66 19.26
CA GLY A 188 -29.07 20.01 19.98
C GLY A 188 -28.21 19.17 19.04
N VAL A 189 -27.33 18.38 19.65
CA VAL A 189 -26.41 17.50 18.94
C VAL A 189 -26.69 16.06 19.37
N ALA A 190 -26.71 15.15 18.40
CA ALA A 190 -26.84 13.73 18.68
C ALA A 190 -25.65 13.21 19.51
N PRO A 191 -25.81 12.12 20.31
CA PRO A 191 -24.70 11.51 21.02
C PRO A 191 -23.55 11.12 20.09
N LYS A 192 -22.45 11.88 20.16
CA LYS A 192 -21.29 11.69 19.28
C LYS A 192 -20.43 10.51 19.72
N ARG A 193 -19.94 9.75 18.73
CA ARG A 193 -18.93 8.68 18.89
C ARG A 193 -17.60 9.01 18.19
N GLY A 194 -17.43 10.25 17.76
CA GLY A 194 -16.17 10.75 17.23
C GLY A 194 -16.04 12.27 17.32
N GLU A 195 -14.81 12.73 17.33
CA GLU A 195 -14.41 14.14 17.34
C GLU A 195 -13.28 14.35 16.34
N ALA A 196 -13.11 15.58 15.86
CA ALA A 196 -11.98 15.90 14.98
C ALA A 196 -11.40 17.28 15.24
N SER A 197 -10.13 17.43 14.91
CA SER A 197 -9.42 18.70 14.99
C SER A 197 -8.41 18.82 13.87
N ALA A 198 -8.06 20.06 13.56
CA ALA A 198 -7.00 20.39 12.62
C ALA A 198 -6.19 21.55 13.19
N MET A 199 -4.86 21.42 13.15
CA MET A 199 -3.93 22.41 13.70
C MET A 199 -4.24 22.80 15.16
N GLY A 200 -4.65 21.82 15.98
CA GLY A 200 -5.00 22.02 17.39
C GLY A 200 -6.34 22.73 17.64
N LYS A 201 -7.14 23.00 16.60
CA LYS A 201 -8.48 23.61 16.71
C LYS A 201 -9.58 22.60 16.35
N PRO A 202 -10.77 22.68 16.98
CA PRO A 202 -11.92 21.86 16.58
C PRO A 202 -12.24 22.03 15.10
N ALA A 203 -12.47 20.91 14.40
CA ALA A 203 -12.69 20.89 12.96
C ALA A 203 -13.64 19.75 12.57
N VAL A 204 -14.17 19.81 11.35
CA VAL A 204 -14.78 18.65 10.69
C VAL A 204 -13.80 18.14 9.64
N VAL A 205 -13.27 16.93 9.83
CA VAL A 205 -12.33 16.32 8.89
C VAL A 205 -13.10 15.43 7.91
N LEU A 206 -12.98 15.70 6.62
CA LEU A 206 -13.62 14.97 5.54
C LEU A 206 -12.61 14.00 4.90
N GLY A 207 -12.83 12.70 5.07
CA GLY A 207 -12.10 11.66 4.36
C GLY A 207 -12.74 11.34 3.02
N ILE A 208 -11.99 11.46 1.93
CA ILE A 208 -12.46 11.14 0.58
C ILE A 208 -11.85 9.82 0.12
N GLN A 209 -12.73 8.88 -0.22
CA GLN A 209 -12.36 7.59 -0.78
C GLN A 209 -12.67 7.52 -2.27
N LYS A 210 -11.74 6.97 -3.05
CA LYS A 210 -11.92 6.73 -4.49
C LYS A 210 -12.52 5.35 -4.79
N GLN A 211 -13.18 5.26 -5.93
CA GLN A 211 -13.62 3.99 -6.50
C GLN A 211 -12.41 3.16 -6.98
N PRO A 212 -12.50 1.82 -6.93
CA PRO A 212 -11.52 0.93 -7.55
C PRO A 212 -11.30 1.29 -9.02
N GLY A 213 -10.04 1.29 -9.47
CA GLY A 213 -9.67 1.64 -10.85
C GLY A 213 -9.65 3.14 -11.17
N ALA A 214 -10.23 4.02 -10.34
CA ALA A 214 -10.11 5.46 -10.56
C ALA A 214 -8.65 5.94 -10.41
N ASN A 215 -8.22 6.79 -11.34
CA ASN A 215 -6.87 7.38 -11.35
C ASN A 215 -6.77 8.46 -10.26
N THR A 216 -5.88 8.24 -9.27
CA THR A 216 -5.72 9.15 -8.14
C THR A 216 -5.34 10.57 -8.58
N LEU A 217 -4.38 10.74 -9.50
CA LEU A 217 -3.92 12.08 -9.92
C LEU A 217 -5.02 12.86 -10.64
N ALA A 218 -5.72 12.22 -11.57
CA ALA A 218 -6.80 12.86 -12.32
C ALA A 218 -7.97 13.22 -11.41
N LEU A 219 -8.35 12.33 -10.50
CA LEU A 219 -9.42 12.55 -9.53
C LEU A 219 -9.06 13.67 -8.55
N THR A 220 -7.83 13.70 -8.03
CA THR A 220 -7.36 14.77 -7.13
C THR A 220 -7.43 16.14 -7.81
N ARG A 221 -7.03 16.27 -9.09
CA ARG A 221 -7.16 17.54 -9.84
C ARG A 221 -8.62 17.98 -10.01
N GLN A 222 -9.53 17.04 -10.27
CA GLN A 222 -10.97 17.35 -10.37
C GLN A 222 -11.52 17.79 -9.01
N LEU A 223 -11.15 17.10 -7.93
CA LEU A 223 -11.53 17.47 -6.58
C LEU A 223 -11.01 18.86 -6.21
N GLU A 224 -9.75 19.18 -6.52
CA GLU A 224 -9.17 20.51 -6.28
C GLU A 224 -9.91 21.62 -6.98
N ALA A 225 -10.33 21.41 -8.24
CA ALA A 225 -11.14 22.39 -8.96
C ALA A 225 -12.50 22.61 -8.28
N VAL A 226 -13.16 21.54 -7.83
CA VAL A 226 -14.43 21.61 -7.10
C VAL A 226 -14.24 22.27 -5.73
N LEU A 227 -13.17 21.95 -5.01
CA LEU A 227 -12.84 22.50 -3.70
C LEU A 227 -12.50 23.98 -3.78
N ALA A 228 -11.79 24.42 -4.82
CA ALA A 228 -11.53 25.84 -5.08
C ALA A 228 -12.83 26.62 -5.31
N ASP A 229 -13.78 26.05 -6.06
CA ASP A 229 -15.11 26.67 -6.23
C ASP A 229 -15.96 26.63 -4.95
N ILE A 230 -15.83 25.59 -4.11
CA ILE A 230 -16.46 25.57 -2.80
C ILE A 230 -15.88 26.68 -1.91
N GLN A 231 -14.56 26.81 -1.88
CA GLN A 231 -13.82 27.79 -1.06
C GLN A 231 -14.29 29.22 -1.31
N THR A 232 -14.59 29.60 -2.55
CA THR A 232 -15.09 30.96 -2.90
C THR A 232 -16.53 31.21 -2.45
N LYS A 233 -17.31 30.14 -2.23
CA LYS A 233 -18.73 30.19 -1.83
C LYS A 233 -18.94 29.87 -0.34
N LEU A 234 -17.86 29.73 0.43
CA LEU A 234 -17.96 29.45 1.86
C LEU A 234 -18.57 30.63 2.62
N PRO A 235 -19.41 30.37 3.64
CA PRO A 235 -19.87 31.40 4.56
C PRO A 235 -18.69 32.14 5.23
N PRO A 236 -18.83 33.45 5.51
CA PRO A 236 -17.77 34.24 6.12
C PRO A 236 -17.26 33.62 7.43
N GLY A 237 -15.96 33.37 7.51
CA GLY A 237 -15.32 32.78 8.68
C GLY A 237 -15.18 31.26 8.64
N MET A 238 -15.75 30.55 7.64
CA MET A 238 -15.39 29.15 7.37
C MET A 238 -14.16 29.09 6.46
N LYS A 239 -13.24 28.14 6.73
CA LYS A 239 -12.03 27.90 5.93
C LYS A 239 -11.84 26.41 5.72
N LEU A 240 -11.67 26.01 4.46
CA LEU A 240 -11.32 24.65 4.08
C LEU A 240 -9.80 24.52 3.94
N GLN A 241 -9.21 23.63 4.73
CA GLN A 241 -7.80 23.24 4.62
C GLN A 241 -7.72 21.98 3.76
N THR A 242 -6.95 22.06 2.68
CA THR A 242 -6.81 20.97 1.69
C THR A 242 -5.46 20.27 1.74
N ASP A 243 -4.58 20.73 2.63
CA ASP A 243 -3.18 20.34 2.77
C ASP A 243 -2.94 19.33 3.90
N THR A 244 -4.00 18.85 4.54
CA THR A 244 -3.93 17.84 5.60
C THR A 244 -3.26 16.55 5.14
N PHE A 245 -3.79 15.91 4.09
CA PHE A 245 -3.22 14.72 3.47
C PHE A 245 -3.66 14.58 2.02
N ARG A 246 -2.71 14.36 1.12
CA ARG A 246 -2.93 14.16 -0.33
C ARG A 246 -2.05 13.02 -0.82
N GLN A 247 -2.67 11.88 -1.17
CA GLN A 247 -1.92 10.75 -1.75
C GLN A 247 -1.24 11.13 -3.07
N ALA A 248 -1.82 12.08 -3.82
CA ALA A 248 -1.26 12.60 -5.07
C ALA A 248 0.16 13.19 -4.90
N ASN A 249 0.46 13.84 -3.76
CA ASN A 249 1.79 14.42 -3.50
C ASN A 249 2.89 13.35 -3.58
N PHE A 250 2.67 12.20 -2.92
CA PHE A 250 3.60 11.08 -2.98
C PHE A 250 3.77 10.58 -4.41
N ILE A 251 2.68 10.38 -5.15
CA ILE A 251 2.72 9.87 -6.52
C ILE A 251 3.47 10.84 -7.46
N GLU A 252 3.22 12.14 -7.37
CA GLU A 252 3.89 13.14 -8.21
C GLU A 252 5.39 13.22 -7.94
N VAL A 253 5.78 13.24 -6.67
CA VAL A 253 7.20 13.24 -6.27
C VAL A 253 7.86 11.94 -6.69
N ALA A 254 7.20 10.80 -6.49
CA ALA A 254 7.72 9.50 -6.85
C ALA A 254 7.92 9.34 -8.37
N VAL A 255 6.93 9.72 -9.18
CA VAL A 255 7.06 9.71 -10.65
C VAL A 255 8.17 10.65 -11.11
N LYS A 256 8.27 11.85 -10.53
CA LYS A 256 9.34 12.81 -10.85
C LYS A 256 10.72 12.23 -10.51
N ASN A 257 10.88 11.61 -9.34
CA ASN A 257 12.16 11.03 -8.93
C ASN A 257 12.59 9.89 -9.86
N VAL A 258 11.68 9.00 -10.22
CA VAL A 258 11.98 7.90 -11.15
C VAL A 258 12.29 8.45 -12.54
N PHE A 259 11.57 9.48 -13.02
CA PHE A 259 11.84 10.10 -14.32
C PHE A 259 13.20 10.83 -14.37
N THR A 260 13.56 11.52 -13.28
CA THR A 260 14.90 12.13 -13.14
C THR A 260 15.98 11.05 -13.16
N ALA A 261 15.81 9.97 -12.40
CA ALA A 261 16.75 8.85 -12.39
C ALA A 261 16.86 8.16 -13.76
N LEU A 262 15.74 8.02 -14.48
CA LEU A 262 15.68 7.53 -15.86
C LEU A 262 16.52 8.42 -16.79
N GLY A 263 16.33 9.74 -16.72
CA GLY A 263 17.08 10.71 -17.52
C GLY A 263 18.58 10.73 -17.21
N GLU A 264 18.95 10.71 -15.92
CA GLU A 264 20.34 10.60 -15.45
C GLU A 264 20.98 9.28 -15.92
N GLY A 265 20.23 8.17 -15.87
CA GLY A 265 20.67 6.86 -16.36
C GLY A 265 20.93 6.86 -17.86
N VAL A 266 20.01 7.42 -18.67
CA VAL A 266 20.22 7.59 -20.12
C VAL A 266 21.44 8.45 -20.42
N LEU A 267 21.64 9.55 -19.68
CA LEU A 267 22.81 10.40 -19.85
C LEU A 267 24.11 9.64 -19.58
N LEU A 268 24.17 8.86 -18.51
CA LEU A 268 25.34 8.03 -18.20
C LEU A 268 25.62 7.00 -19.30
N VAL A 269 24.58 6.36 -19.84
CA VAL A 269 24.74 5.43 -20.97
C VAL A 269 25.28 6.13 -22.21
N ILE A 270 24.76 7.31 -22.55
CA ILE A 270 25.27 8.13 -23.67
C ILE A 270 26.77 8.40 -23.51
N VAL A 271 27.21 8.81 -22.32
CA VAL A 271 28.62 9.10 -22.02
C VAL A 271 29.48 7.85 -22.22
N VAL A 272 29.06 6.71 -21.67
CA VAL A 272 29.79 5.43 -21.82
C VAL A 272 29.90 5.03 -23.28
N VAL A 273 28.78 5.04 -24.01
CA VAL A 273 28.75 4.65 -25.42
C VAL A 273 29.67 5.53 -26.26
N LEU A 274 29.65 6.85 -26.01
CA LEU A 274 30.50 7.82 -26.71
C LEU A 274 32.00 7.57 -26.45
N VAL A 275 32.38 7.30 -25.20
CA VAL A 275 33.77 7.02 -24.80
C VAL A 275 34.30 5.75 -25.47
N PHE A 276 33.50 4.69 -25.54
CA PHE A 276 33.91 3.41 -26.11
C PHE A 276 33.97 3.45 -27.64
N LEU A 277 32.94 3.97 -28.31
CA LEU A 277 32.87 3.99 -29.77
C LEU A 277 33.72 5.09 -30.40
N ALA A 278 33.97 6.19 -29.69
CA ALA A 278 34.69 7.38 -30.18
C ALA A 278 34.22 7.87 -31.57
N ASN A 279 32.95 7.62 -31.91
CA ASN A 279 32.34 7.93 -33.20
C ASN A 279 30.92 8.44 -32.98
N GLY A 280 30.68 9.71 -33.32
CA GLY A 280 29.37 10.34 -33.18
C GLY A 280 28.26 9.62 -33.96
N ARG A 281 28.54 9.04 -35.14
CA ARG A 281 27.52 8.32 -35.94
C ARG A 281 27.12 6.99 -35.31
N ALA A 282 28.11 6.17 -34.91
CA ALA A 282 27.84 4.90 -34.24
C ALA A 282 27.12 5.11 -32.89
N THR A 283 27.53 6.17 -32.17
CA THR A 283 26.88 6.61 -30.94
C THR A 283 25.44 7.06 -31.20
N LEU A 284 25.18 7.86 -32.23
CA LEU A 284 23.83 8.31 -32.59
C LEU A 284 22.89 7.13 -32.91
N ILE A 285 23.35 6.14 -33.67
CA ILE A 285 22.56 4.93 -33.99
C ILE A 285 22.17 4.22 -32.69
N THR A 286 23.16 3.97 -31.83
CA THR A 286 22.98 3.30 -30.54
C THR A 286 22.01 4.06 -29.63
N ILE A 287 22.15 5.38 -29.54
CA ILE A 287 21.30 6.23 -28.70
C ILE A 287 19.86 6.28 -29.23
N THR A 288 19.67 6.26 -30.56
CA THR A 288 18.33 6.27 -31.18
C THR A 288 17.53 5.00 -30.85
N ALA A 289 18.20 3.89 -30.52
CA ALA A 289 17.54 2.66 -30.10
C ALA A 289 16.78 2.83 -28.76
N ILE A 290 17.27 3.66 -27.83
CA ILE A 290 16.63 3.90 -26.52
C ILE A 290 15.22 4.50 -26.67
N PRO A 291 15.04 5.71 -27.25
CA PRO A 291 13.73 6.34 -27.33
C PRO A 291 12.78 5.52 -28.20
N LEU A 292 13.27 4.88 -29.27
CA LEU A 292 12.41 4.06 -30.13
C LEU A 292 11.87 2.84 -29.38
N SER A 293 12.71 2.15 -28.61
CA SER A 293 12.31 1.00 -27.79
C SER A 293 11.38 1.42 -26.66
N LEU A 294 11.66 2.53 -25.97
CA LEU A 294 10.80 3.04 -24.90
C LEU A 294 9.43 3.50 -25.43
N VAL A 295 9.37 4.18 -26.58
CA VAL A 295 8.09 4.58 -27.21
C VAL A 295 7.29 3.35 -27.62
N ALA A 296 7.92 2.37 -28.28
CA ALA A 296 7.28 1.12 -28.63
C ALA A 296 6.77 0.37 -27.38
N ALA A 297 7.53 0.38 -26.29
CA ALA A 297 7.14 -0.23 -25.03
C ALA A 297 5.93 0.48 -24.41
N VAL A 298 5.95 1.81 -24.32
CA VAL A 298 4.83 2.60 -23.77
C VAL A 298 3.56 2.43 -24.60
N LEU A 299 3.67 2.42 -25.93
CA LEU A 299 2.52 2.17 -26.81
C LEU A 299 1.95 0.76 -26.61
N THR A 300 2.82 -0.23 -26.45
CA THR A 300 2.41 -1.62 -26.19
C THR A 300 1.75 -1.76 -24.83
N LEU A 301 2.33 -1.18 -23.77
CA LEU A 301 1.74 -1.15 -22.42
C LEU A 301 0.37 -0.47 -22.43
N LYS A 302 0.23 0.66 -23.13
CA LYS A 302 -1.04 1.36 -23.30
C LYS A 302 -2.08 0.50 -24.03
N ALA A 303 -1.67 -0.24 -25.07
CA ALA A 303 -2.56 -1.16 -25.79
C ALA A 303 -3.07 -2.31 -24.91
N PHE A 304 -2.26 -2.78 -23.95
CA PHE A 304 -2.67 -3.77 -22.94
C PHE A 304 -3.43 -3.16 -21.73
N GLY A 305 -3.72 -1.86 -21.74
CA GLY A 305 -4.42 -1.19 -20.65
C GLY A 305 -3.57 -0.98 -19.39
N ALA A 306 -2.25 -1.15 -19.47
CA ALA A 306 -1.35 -0.87 -18.36
C ALA A 306 -1.18 0.64 -18.15
N THR A 307 -1.14 1.06 -16.89
CA THR A 307 -0.94 2.46 -16.49
C THR A 307 0.54 2.78 -16.32
N ILE A 308 0.95 4.02 -16.58
CA ILE A 308 2.27 4.51 -16.18
C ILE A 308 2.23 4.86 -14.68
N ASN A 309 2.96 4.09 -13.89
CA ASN A 309 3.20 4.29 -12.46
C ASN A 309 4.68 4.08 -12.12
N THR A 310 5.04 4.31 -10.86
CA THR A 310 6.41 4.19 -10.36
C THR A 310 7.02 2.80 -10.61
N MET A 311 6.23 1.72 -10.52
CA MET A 311 6.70 0.36 -10.77
C MET A 311 6.96 0.10 -12.26
N THR A 312 6.06 0.53 -13.15
CA THR A 312 6.29 0.41 -14.60
C THR A 312 7.45 1.29 -15.09
N LEU A 313 7.59 2.50 -14.53
CA LEU A 313 8.72 3.39 -14.83
C LEU A 313 10.04 2.81 -14.30
N GLY A 314 10.01 2.23 -13.10
CA GLY A 314 11.15 1.51 -12.53
C GLY A 314 11.59 0.34 -13.39
N GLY A 315 10.64 -0.48 -13.86
CA GLY A 315 10.91 -1.57 -14.81
C GLY A 315 11.60 -1.06 -16.07
N MET A 316 11.10 0.02 -16.68
CA MET A 316 11.75 0.65 -17.84
C MET A 316 13.12 1.24 -17.49
N ALA A 317 13.30 1.82 -16.31
CA ALA A 317 14.55 2.41 -15.88
C ALA A 317 15.65 1.35 -15.69
N ILE A 318 15.29 0.21 -15.11
CA ILE A 318 16.19 -0.93 -14.99
C ILE A 318 16.47 -1.54 -16.36
N ALA A 319 15.49 -1.51 -17.26
CA ALA A 319 15.65 -2.01 -18.61
C ALA A 319 16.58 -1.15 -19.47
N ILE A 320 16.79 0.16 -19.20
CA ILE A 320 17.62 1.06 -20.05
C ILE A 320 18.97 0.41 -20.39
N GLY A 321 19.65 -0.13 -19.37
CA GLY A 321 20.94 -0.80 -19.55
C GLY A 321 20.88 -1.92 -20.58
N ALA A 322 19.84 -2.75 -20.49
CA ALA A 322 19.60 -3.86 -21.41
C ALA A 322 19.04 -3.42 -22.79
N LEU A 323 18.32 -2.29 -22.86
CA LEU A 323 17.72 -1.76 -24.09
C LEU A 323 18.78 -1.36 -25.12
N VAL A 324 19.89 -0.78 -24.65
CA VAL A 324 20.98 -0.29 -25.50
C VAL A 324 21.89 -1.42 -25.94
N ASP A 325 21.90 -2.48 -25.15
CA ASP A 325 22.84 -3.57 -25.19
C ASP A 325 22.80 -4.32 -26.53
N ASP A 326 21.61 -4.59 -27.06
CA ASP A 326 21.43 -5.25 -28.37
C ASP A 326 21.96 -4.38 -29.52
N ALA A 327 21.67 -3.07 -29.47
CA ALA A 327 22.13 -2.13 -30.48
C ALA A 327 23.65 -1.90 -30.41
N VAL A 328 24.24 -1.84 -29.21
CA VAL A 328 25.69 -1.70 -29.02
C VAL A 328 26.42 -2.88 -29.64
N ILE A 329 25.98 -4.10 -29.36
CA ILE A 329 26.63 -5.32 -29.86
C ILE A 329 26.56 -5.37 -31.39
N ASP A 330 25.42 -5.01 -31.98
CA ASP A 330 25.26 -4.99 -33.44
C ASP A 330 26.10 -3.89 -34.10
N VAL A 331 26.04 -2.67 -33.59
CA VAL A 331 26.83 -1.55 -34.10
C VAL A 331 28.33 -1.83 -33.96
N GLU A 332 28.79 -2.38 -32.83
CA GLU A 332 30.20 -2.74 -32.63
C GLU A 332 30.65 -3.79 -33.64
N ASN A 333 29.87 -4.85 -33.83
CA ASN A 333 30.25 -5.93 -34.73
C ASN A 333 30.30 -5.43 -36.18
N VAL A 334 29.32 -4.61 -36.58
CA VAL A 334 29.29 -3.99 -37.91
C VAL A 334 30.47 -3.05 -38.11
N VAL A 335 30.79 -2.18 -37.14
CA VAL A 335 31.96 -1.29 -37.21
C VAL A 335 33.27 -2.08 -37.32
N ARG A 336 33.40 -3.18 -36.57
CA ARG A 336 34.56 -4.08 -36.65
C ARG A 336 34.72 -4.69 -38.04
N ARG A 337 33.67 -5.34 -38.56
CA ARG A 337 33.69 -5.98 -39.89
C ARG A 337 33.89 -4.98 -41.03
N LEU A 338 33.35 -3.76 -40.91
CA LEU A 338 33.61 -2.69 -41.88
C LEU A 338 35.07 -2.23 -41.85
N ARG A 339 35.70 -2.10 -40.67
CA ARG A 339 37.14 -1.78 -40.56
C ARG A 339 38.01 -2.87 -41.20
N GLU A 340 37.72 -4.14 -40.91
CA GLU A 340 38.41 -5.28 -41.53
C GLU A 340 38.31 -5.22 -43.05
N ASN A 341 37.14 -4.90 -43.61
CA ASN A 341 36.93 -4.79 -45.04
C ASN A 341 37.67 -3.61 -45.70
N VAL A 342 37.88 -2.50 -44.99
CA VAL A 342 38.62 -1.32 -45.53
C VAL A 342 40.12 -1.59 -45.63
N VAL A 343 40.67 -2.40 -44.73
CA VAL A 343 42.10 -2.78 -44.72
C VAL A 343 42.45 -3.76 -45.86
N LEU A 344 41.46 -4.46 -46.41
CA LEU A 344 41.65 -5.36 -47.55
C LEU A 344 41.99 -4.61 -48.86
N PRO A 345 42.76 -5.24 -49.78
CA PRO A 345 42.99 -4.75 -51.14
C PRO A 345 41.68 -4.43 -51.86
N VAL A 346 41.65 -3.39 -52.69
CA VAL A 346 40.41 -2.88 -53.35
C VAL A 346 39.64 -3.98 -54.08
N GLU A 347 40.35 -4.92 -54.70
CA GLU A 347 39.80 -6.06 -55.45
C GLU A 347 39.10 -7.11 -54.57
N GLN A 348 39.43 -7.16 -53.27
CA GLN A 348 38.87 -8.11 -52.29
C GLN A 348 37.79 -7.48 -51.39
N ARG A 349 37.53 -6.17 -51.55
CA ARG A 349 36.52 -5.46 -50.75
C ARG A 349 35.12 -5.88 -51.14
N ARG A 350 34.33 -6.28 -50.15
CA ARG A 350 32.91 -6.61 -50.33
C ARG A 350 32.05 -5.33 -50.28
N ASN A 351 30.88 -5.37 -50.92
CA ASN A 351 29.88 -4.31 -50.85
C ASN A 351 29.46 -4.07 -49.38
N ALA A 352 29.35 -2.80 -48.98
CA ALA A 352 28.95 -2.41 -47.63
C ALA A 352 27.65 -3.07 -47.16
N LEU A 353 26.66 -3.25 -48.04
CA LEU A 353 25.41 -3.96 -47.71
C LEU A 353 25.68 -5.40 -47.31
N ALA A 354 26.51 -6.12 -48.06
CA ALA A 354 26.86 -7.50 -47.76
C ALA A 354 27.68 -7.61 -46.46
N VAL A 355 28.55 -6.65 -46.18
CA VAL A 355 29.33 -6.62 -44.93
C VAL A 355 28.41 -6.40 -43.72
N VAL A 356 27.54 -5.38 -43.78
CA VAL A 356 26.59 -5.06 -42.70
C VAL A 356 25.63 -6.22 -42.47
N LEU A 357 25.04 -6.79 -43.54
CA LEU A 357 24.11 -7.91 -43.44
C LEU A 357 24.75 -9.13 -42.78
N ASN A 358 25.95 -9.52 -43.24
CA ASN A 358 26.65 -10.68 -42.67
C ASN A 358 27.07 -10.43 -41.22
N ALA A 359 27.54 -9.23 -40.90
CA ALA A 359 27.91 -8.84 -39.54
C ALA A 359 26.69 -8.90 -38.58
N SER A 360 25.52 -8.44 -39.01
CA SER A 360 24.30 -8.53 -38.18
C SER A 360 23.76 -9.96 -38.09
N ILE A 361 23.88 -10.79 -39.13
CA ILE A 361 23.46 -12.21 -39.08
C ILE A 361 24.35 -13.03 -38.13
N GLU A 362 25.65 -12.75 -38.09
CA GLU A 362 26.65 -13.44 -37.26
C GLU A 362 26.26 -13.49 -35.76
N ILE A 363 25.71 -12.39 -35.24
CA ILE A 363 25.40 -12.20 -33.81
C ILE A 363 23.91 -12.34 -33.49
N ARG A 364 23.04 -12.43 -34.50
CA ARG A 364 21.58 -12.42 -34.34
C ARG A 364 21.09 -13.53 -33.42
N SER A 365 21.55 -14.76 -33.63
CA SER A 365 21.14 -15.91 -32.81
C SER A 365 21.53 -15.68 -31.35
N SER A 366 22.75 -15.24 -31.09
CA SER A 366 23.28 -14.99 -29.75
C SER A 366 22.51 -13.87 -29.04
N ILE A 367 22.14 -12.80 -29.74
CA ILE A 367 21.30 -11.72 -29.20
C ILE A 367 19.90 -12.24 -28.87
N VAL A 368 19.24 -12.97 -29.78
CA VAL A 368 17.89 -13.50 -29.53
C VAL A 368 17.87 -14.45 -28.33
N PHE A 369 18.81 -15.40 -28.24
CA PHE A 369 18.90 -16.31 -27.08
C PHE A 369 19.24 -15.55 -25.80
N ALA A 370 20.13 -14.55 -25.85
CA ALA A 370 20.43 -13.71 -24.69
C ALA A 370 19.19 -12.96 -24.20
N THR A 371 18.41 -12.38 -25.11
CA THR A 371 17.18 -11.66 -24.78
C THR A 371 16.11 -12.60 -24.22
N LEU A 372 15.96 -13.81 -24.78
CA LEU A 372 15.05 -14.84 -24.23
C LEU A 372 15.47 -15.30 -22.83
N ILE A 373 16.77 -15.45 -22.57
CA ILE A 373 17.31 -15.75 -21.24
C ILE A 373 16.95 -14.64 -20.26
N ILE A 374 17.13 -13.38 -20.63
CA ILE A 374 16.75 -12.23 -19.79
C ILE A 374 15.22 -12.19 -19.58
N ALA A 375 14.41 -12.49 -20.60
CA ALA A 375 12.96 -12.56 -20.46
C ALA A 375 12.53 -13.70 -19.50
N LEU A 376 13.13 -14.88 -19.63
CA LEU A 376 12.89 -16.04 -18.75
C LEU A 376 13.18 -15.71 -17.28
N VAL A 377 14.22 -14.90 -17.05
CA VAL A 377 14.62 -14.44 -15.72
C VAL A 377 13.53 -13.64 -15.00
N PHE A 378 12.65 -12.94 -15.71
CA PHE A 378 11.52 -12.21 -15.10
C PHE A 378 10.25 -13.05 -14.92
N VAL A 379 10.19 -14.26 -15.48
CA VAL A 379 9.05 -15.18 -15.34
C VAL A 379 8.63 -15.44 -13.88
N PRO A 380 9.55 -15.61 -12.89
CA PRO A 380 9.18 -15.84 -11.50
C PRO A 380 8.28 -14.76 -10.90
N VAL A 381 8.43 -13.51 -11.35
CA VAL A 381 7.63 -12.37 -10.85
C VAL A 381 6.14 -12.54 -11.16
N PHE A 382 5.79 -13.26 -12.22
CA PHE A 382 4.40 -13.52 -12.60
C PHE A 382 3.72 -14.60 -11.76
N PHE A 383 4.50 -15.42 -11.04
CA PHE A 383 3.97 -16.43 -10.12
C PHE A 383 3.75 -15.89 -8.70
N LEU A 384 4.21 -14.66 -8.43
CA LEU A 384 3.92 -13.98 -7.17
C LEU A 384 2.42 -13.67 -7.09
N GLY A 385 1.78 -14.17 -6.03
CA GLY A 385 0.38 -13.89 -5.71
C GLY A 385 0.24 -12.58 -4.92
N GLY A 386 -0.88 -12.43 -4.22
CA GLY A 386 -0.93 -11.47 -3.12
C GLY A 386 -0.77 -9.99 -3.49
N VAL A 387 -0.18 -9.25 -2.55
CA VAL A 387 0.16 -7.82 -2.70
C VAL A 387 1.46 -7.66 -3.46
N GLU A 388 2.40 -8.58 -3.28
CA GLU A 388 3.69 -8.65 -3.94
C GLU A 388 3.56 -8.76 -5.46
N GLY A 389 2.67 -9.62 -5.97
CA GLY A 389 2.36 -9.73 -7.38
C GLY A 389 1.76 -8.44 -7.93
N ARG A 390 0.82 -7.82 -7.21
CA ARG A 390 0.21 -6.55 -7.61
C ARG A 390 1.21 -5.39 -7.67
N LEU A 391 2.26 -5.42 -6.85
CA LEU A 391 3.31 -4.40 -6.85
C LEU A 391 4.40 -4.69 -7.90
N LEU A 392 4.83 -5.96 -8.05
CA LEU A 392 6.03 -6.32 -8.81
C LEU A 392 5.73 -6.82 -10.23
N GLN A 393 4.56 -7.41 -10.50
CA GLN A 393 4.19 -7.81 -11.87
C GLN A 393 4.19 -6.64 -12.86
N PRO A 394 3.65 -5.43 -12.55
CA PRO A 394 3.72 -4.30 -13.46
C PRO A 394 5.16 -3.90 -13.81
N LEU A 395 6.09 -4.01 -12.85
CA LEU A 395 7.51 -3.77 -13.08
C LEU A 395 8.11 -4.80 -14.05
N GLY A 396 7.80 -6.09 -13.85
CA GLY A 396 8.21 -7.17 -14.74
C GLY A 396 7.64 -7.04 -16.16
N VAL A 397 6.34 -6.74 -16.30
CA VAL A 397 5.70 -6.50 -17.61
C VAL A 397 6.39 -5.36 -18.35
N ALA A 398 6.61 -4.23 -17.68
CA ALA A 398 7.22 -3.07 -18.29
C ALA A 398 8.66 -3.35 -18.75
N TYR A 399 9.44 -4.06 -17.93
CA TYR A 399 10.79 -4.50 -18.28
C TYR A 399 10.78 -5.42 -19.51
N LEU A 400 9.94 -6.46 -19.50
CA LEU A 400 9.91 -7.50 -20.53
C LEU A 400 9.41 -6.94 -21.87
N VAL A 401 8.38 -6.08 -21.85
CA VAL A 401 7.90 -5.37 -23.03
C VAL A 401 8.97 -4.43 -23.60
N ALA A 402 9.69 -3.70 -22.73
CA ALA A 402 10.75 -2.80 -23.18
C ALA A 402 11.94 -3.56 -23.79
N LEU A 403 12.30 -4.71 -23.22
CA LEU A 403 13.34 -5.60 -23.71
C LEU A 403 12.97 -6.26 -25.06
N LEU A 404 11.73 -6.73 -25.22
CA LEU A 404 11.28 -7.28 -26.50
C LEU A 404 11.20 -6.19 -27.58
N ALA A 405 10.77 -4.98 -27.21
CA ALA A 405 10.80 -3.83 -28.10
C ALA A 405 12.24 -3.50 -28.55
N SER A 406 13.23 -3.55 -27.66
CA SER A 406 14.64 -3.32 -28.05
C SER A 406 15.18 -4.38 -28.98
N LEU A 407 14.80 -5.65 -28.80
CA LEU A 407 15.19 -6.71 -29.71
C LEU A 407 14.64 -6.47 -31.12
N ILE A 408 13.36 -6.07 -31.23
CA ILE A 408 12.74 -5.74 -32.51
C ILE A 408 13.50 -4.57 -33.16
N VAL A 409 13.76 -3.50 -32.42
CA VAL A 409 14.53 -2.34 -32.91
C VAL A 409 15.94 -2.73 -33.34
N ALA A 410 16.64 -3.56 -32.56
CA ALA A 410 18.00 -3.99 -32.83
C ALA A 410 18.13 -4.90 -34.06
N VAL A 411 17.12 -5.73 -34.35
CA VAL A 411 17.16 -6.61 -35.54
C VAL A 411 16.65 -5.91 -36.81
N THR A 412 15.85 -4.84 -36.68
CA THR A 412 15.21 -4.18 -37.82
C THR A 412 15.83 -2.81 -38.15
N VAL A 413 15.80 -1.88 -37.21
CA VAL A 413 16.16 -0.47 -37.44
C VAL A 413 17.67 -0.26 -37.34
N THR A 414 18.33 -0.89 -36.36
CA THR A 414 19.78 -0.73 -36.15
C THR A 414 20.61 -1.10 -37.38
N PRO A 415 20.41 -2.25 -38.06
CA PRO A 415 21.21 -2.63 -39.23
C PRO A 415 21.01 -1.68 -40.41
N VAL A 416 19.78 -1.16 -40.58
CA VAL A 416 19.46 -0.19 -41.64
C VAL A 416 20.17 1.14 -41.38
N LEU A 417 20.14 1.64 -40.14
CA LEU A 417 20.86 2.86 -39.77
C LEU A 417 22.38 2.69 -39.89
N CYS A 418 22.91 1.50 -39.56
CA CYS A 418 24.31 1.14 -39.78
C CYS A 418 24.68 1.26 -41.26
N LEU A 419 23.87 0.70 -42.17
CA LEU A 419 24.10 0.77 -43.61
C LEU A 419 24.10 2.22 -44.13
N LEU A 420 23.19 3.06 -43.64
CA LEU A 420 23.04 4.45 -44.11
C LEU A 420 24.16 5.38 -43.62
N LEU A 421 24.66 5.19 -42.39
CA LEU A 421 25.52 6.19 -41.72
C LEU A 421 26.99 5.78 -41.55
N LEU A 422 27.30 4.48 -41.49
CA LEU A 422 28.64 3.98 -41.13
C LEU A 422 29.66 3.77 -42.26
N PRO A 423 29.29 3.36 -43.50
CA PRO A 423 30.27 3.00 -44.54
C PRO A 423 31.30 4.10 -44.85
N ASN A 424 30.87 5.36 -44.80
CA ASN A 424 31.70 6.54 -45.06
C ASN A 424 32.13 7.28 -43.78
N SER A 425 32.10 6.62 -42.63
CA SER A 425 32.47 7.27 -41.36
C SER A 425 33.99 7.31 -41.17
N ARG A 426 34.52 8.42 -40.63
CA ARG A 426 35.96 8.57 -40.37
C ARG A 426 36.54 7.42 -39.54
N ALA A 427 35.78 6.91 -38.57
CA ALA A 427 36.22 5.81 -37.69
C ALA A 427 36.38 4.46 -38.42
N VAL A 428 35.69 4.26 -39.55
CA VAL A 428 35.85 3.09 -40.42
C VAL A 428 36.99 3.32 -41.40
N LEU A 429 37.08 4.54 -41.96
CA LEU A 429 38.09 4.91 -42.97
C LEU A 429 39.51 5.02 -42.41
N THR A 430 39.69 5.44 -41.16
CA THR A 430 41.02 5.56 -40.55
C THR A 430 41.55 4.24 -39.98
N GLY A 431 40.72 3.20 -39.84
CA GLY A 431 41.15 1.87 -39.37
C GLY A 431 41.63 1.77 -37.91
N HIS A 432 41.58 2.85 -37.12
CA HIS A 432 42.14 2.87 -35.76
C HIS A 432 41.08 2.66 -34.67
N GLU A 433 41.40 1.82 -33.68
CA GLU A 433 40.65 1.72 -32.42
C GLU A 433 40.82 2.97 -31.56
N SER A 434 39.84 3.26 -30.67
CA SER A 434 39.92 4.40 -29.76
C SER A 434 41.14 4.28 -28.82
N GLY A 435 41.72 5.41 -28.43
CA GLY A 435 42.89 5.43 -27.53
C GLY A 435 42.60 4.75 -26.19
N PHE A 436 41.38 4.90 -25.68
CA PHE A 436 40.90 4.26 -24.45
C PHE A 436 40.82 2.73 -24.57
N VAL A 437 40.28 2.22 -25.68
CA VAL A 437 40.23 0.78 -25.96
C VAL A 437 41.63 0.17 -26.03
N ARG A 438 42.58 0.87 -26.65
CA ARG A 438 43.97 0.40 -26.75
C ARG A 438 44.64 0.32 -25.37
N LEU A 439 44.36 1.28 -24.50
CA LEU A 439 44.84 1.27 -23.11
C LEU A 439 44.27 0.08 -22.32
N LEU A 440 42.95 -0.15 -22.43
CA LEU A 440 42.28 -1.28 -21.80
C LEU A 440 42.85 -2.63 -22.27
N LYS A 441 43.00 -2.82 -23.58
CA LYS A 441 43.59 -4.03 -24.15
C LYS A 441 45.03 -4.24 -23.68
N ARG A 442 45.82 -3.17 -23.58
CA ARG A 442 47.22 -3.23 -23.10
C ARG A 442 47.30 -3.68 -21.64
N GLY A 443 46.38 -3.22 -20.79
CA GLY A 443 46.28 -3.65 -19.39
C GLY A 443 45.71 -5.05 -19.20
N TYR A 444 44.74 -5.45 -20.04
CA TYR A 444 44.10 -6.76 -19.96
C TYR A 444 44.97 -7.91 -20.49
N THR A 445 45.78 -7.68 -21.53
CA THR A 445 46.68 -8.68 -22.13
C THR A 445 47.54 -9.45 -21.11
N PRO A 446 48.31 -8.81 -20.20
CA PRO A 446 49.12 -9.54 -19.22
C PRO A 446 48.28 -10.33 -18.21
N LEU A 447 47.13 -9.80 -17.78
CA LEU A 447 46.20 -10.48 -16.87
C LEU A 447 45.64 -11.75 -17.51
N LEU A 448 45.17 -11.65 -18.75
CA LEU A 448 44.65 -12.78 -19.51
C LEU A 448 45.73 -13.84 -19.76
N ASN A 449 46.95 -13.43 -20.15
CA ASN A 449 48.05 -14.38 -20.36
C ASN A 449 48.44 -15.13 -19.09
N GLY A 450 48.43 -14.45 -17.92
CA GLY A 450 48.64 -15.09 -16.63
C GLY A 450 47.54 -16.11 -16.32
N ALA A 451 46.27 -15.72 -16.50
CA ALA A 451 45.10 -16.57 -16.26
C ALA A 451 45.08 -17.82 -17.16
N LEU A 452 45.41 -17.69 -18.44
CA LEU A 452 45.47 -18.80 -19.38
C LEU A 452 46.66 -19.73 -19.13
N ARG A 453 47.78 -19.23 -18.61
CA ARG A 453 48.97 -20.05 -18.26
C ARG A 453 48.71 -20.93 -17.04
N GLN A 454 48.08 -20.40 -16.00
CA GLN A 454 47.76 -21.14 -14.78
C GLN A 454 46.32 -20.84 -14.32
N PRO A 455 45.31 -21.55 -14.83
CA PRO A 455 43.89 -21.32 -14.50
C PRO A 455 43.57 -21.40 -12.99
N TRP A 456 44.33 -22.18 -12.23
CA TRP A 456 44.13 -22.36 -10.79
C TRP A 456 44.40 -21.10 -9.96
N PHE A 457 45.28 -20.20 -10.42
CA PHE A 457 45.57 -18.95 -9.70
C PHE A 457 44.41 -17.95 -9.70
N VAL A 458 43.46 -18.07 -10.63
CA VAL A 458 42.28 -17.19 -10.70
C VAL A 458 41.04 -17.91 -10.17
N THR A 459 40.92 -19.20 -10.46
CA THR A 459 39.74 -20.00 -10.07
C THR A 459 39.69 -20.28 -8.57
N LEU A 460 40.81 -20.57 -7.90
CA LEU A 460 40.82 -20.82 -6.45
C LEU A 460 40.40 -19.58 -5.63
N PRO A 461 40.93 -18.36 -5.88
CA PRO A 461 40.42 -17.15 -5.23
C PRO A 461 38.94 -16.87 -5.55
N ALA A 462 38.49 -17.11 -6.78
CA ALA A 462 37.08 -16.93 -7.14
C ALA A 462 36.16 -17.90 -6.36
N VAL A 463 36.57 -19.16 -6.19
CA VAL A 463 35.86 -20.14 -5.35
C VAL A 463 35.91 -19.75 -3.88
N GLY A 464 37.05 -19.24 -3.39
CA GLY A 464 37.17 -18.70 -2.03
C GLY A 464 36.22 -17.53 -1.78
N LEU A 465 36.16 -16.57 -2.69
CA LEU A 465 35.22 -15.45 -2.64
C LEU A 465 33.77 -15.91 -2.69
N LEU A 466 33.46 -16.93 -3.51
CA LEU A 466 32.14 -17.53 -3.54
C LEU A 466 31.78 -18.18 -2.20
N ALA A 467 32.70 -18.92 -1.58
CA ALA A 467 32.47 -19.52 -0.26
C ALA A 467 32.24 -18.45 0.81
N VAL A 468 33.03 -17.37 0.81
CA VAL A 468 32.83 -16.21 1.69
C VAL A 468 31.47 -15.56 1.44
N ALA A 469 31.07 -15.38 0.18
CA ALA A 469 29.76 -14.82 -0.17
C ALA A 469 28.61 -15.72 0.32
N LEU A 470 28.70 -17.04 0.14
CA LEU A 470 27.70 -17.99 0.64
C LEU A 470 27.61 -17.96 2.17
N VAL A 471 28.73 -17.89 2.88
CA VAL A 471 28.75 -17.72 4.33
C VAL A 471 28.13 -16.37 4.73
N ALA A 472 28.45 -15.29 4.02
CA ALA A 472 27.90 -13.95 4.25
C ALA A 472 26.35 -13.93 4.15
N THR A 473 25.76 -14.74 3.26
CA THR A 473 24.28 -14.83 3.15
C THR A 473 23.60 -15.33 4.43
N SER A 474 24.32 -16.08 5.28
CA SER A 474 23.79 -16.57 6.56
C SER A 474 23.65 -15.45 7.61
N PHE A 475 24.28 -14.30 7.39
CA PHE A 475 24.20 -13.12 8.26
C PHE A 475 23.15 -12.09 7.80
N PHE A 476 22.49 -12.32 6.67
CA PHE A 476 21.50 -11.36 6.15
C PHE A 476 20.18 -11.44 6.90
N GLY A 477 19.63 -10.26 7.19
CA GLY A 477 18.24 -10.13 7.58
C GLY A 477 17.30 -10.38 6.41
N ARG A 478 16.03 -10.67 6.70
CA ARG A 478 14.95 -10.83 5.73
C ARG A 478 13.80 -9.85 6.00
N ALA A 479 13.36 -9.14 4.96
CA ALA A 479 12.20 -8.26 5.01
C ALA A 479 11.26 -8.52 3.83
N PHE A 480 9.96 -8.24 4.01
CA PHE A 480 8.97 -8.39 2.94
C PHE A 480 9.18 -7.33 1.86
N LEU A 481 9.06 -6.06 2.25
CA LEU A 481 9.30 -4.89 1.41
C LEU A 481 10.20 -3.89 2.18
N PRO A 482 11.01 -3.08 1.47
CA PRO A 482 11.66 -1.94 2.08
C PRO A 482 10.61 -0.92 2.56
N GLU A 483 10.92 -0.19 3.63
CA GLU A 483 10.03 0.85 4.15
C GLU A 483 9.86 1.98 3.14
N PHE A 484 8.63 2.39 2.89
CA PHE A 484 8.34 3.52 2.01
C PHE A 484 8.72 4.85 2.68
N ASN A 485 9.01 5.87 1.87
CA ASN A 485 9.10 7.24 2.31
C ASN A 485 7.94 8.06 1.72
N GLU A 486 6.82 8.10 2.44
CA GLU A 486 5.58 8.69 1.94
C GLU A 486 5.48 10.21 2.13
N GLY A 487 6.45 10.84 2.81
CA GLY A 487 6.41 12.29 3.13
C GLY A 487 5.31 12.69 4.11
N SER A 488 4.64 11.71 4.73
CA SER A 488 3.60 11.88 5.72
C SER A 488 3.64 10.73 6.73
N LEU A 489 3.07 10.95 7.92
CA LEU A 489 2.93 9.96 8.98
C LEU A 489 1.46 9.81 9.35
N THR A 490 1.08 8.61 9.76
CA THR A 490 -0.18 8.36 10.46
C THR A 490 0.17 7.89 11.86
N LEU A 491 -0.18 8.69 12.86
CA LEU A 491 0.00 8.34 14.27
C LEU A 491 -1.30 7.71 14.78
N SER A 492 -1.21 6.53 15.38
CA SER A 492 -2.34 5.94 16.09
C SER A 492 -2.09 6.08 17.59
N ALA A 493 -2.92 6.90 18.23
CA ALA A 493 -2.83 7.25 19.64
C ALA A 493 -4.03 6.65 20.37
N VAL A 494 -3.81 5.60 21.17
CA VAL A 494 -4.87 4.81 21.80
C VAL A 494 -4.75 4.88 23.32
N THR A 495 -5.87 5.19 23.98
CA THR A 495 -6.00 5.21 25.46
C THR A 495 -6.56 3.87 25.96
N LEU A 496 -6.71 3.72 27.28
CA LEU A 496 -7.37 2.55 27.86
C LEU A 496 -8.85 2.49 27.42
N PRO A 497 -9.36 1.32 26.97
CA PRO A 497 -10.77 1.19 26.66
C PRO A 497 -11.67 1.55 27.86
N GLY A 498 -12.78 2.23 27.59
CA GLY A 498 -13.67 2.78 28.61
C GLY A 498 -13.42 4.26 28.91
N THR A 499 -12.33 4.83 28.40
CA THR A 499 -12.09 6.28 28.40
C THR A 499 -13.19 7.00 27.61
N SER A 500 -13.69 8.11 28.14
CA SER A 500 -14.73 8.88 27.46
C SER A 500 -14.18 9.55 26.19
N LEU A 501 -15.06 9.87 25.23
CA LEU A 501 -14.65 10.62 24.04
C LEU A 501 -14.05 11.98 24.39
N ALA A 502 -14.58 12.66 25.42
CA ALA A 502 -14.10 13.97 25.85
C ALA A 502 -12.67 13.90 26.42
N GLU A 503 -12.39 12.89 27.24
CA GLU A 503 -11.06 12.66 27.81
C GLU A 503 -10.05 12.23 26.73
N SER A 504 -10.48 11.34 25.82
CA SER A 504 -9.68 10.92 24.68
C SER A 504 -9.35 12.08 23.74
N ASP A 505 -10.30 12.99 23.51
CA ASP A 505 -10.07 14.22 22.75
C ASP A 505 -9.08 15.15 23.46
N ALA A 506 -9.17 15.30 24.79
CA ALA A 506 -8.25 16.12 25.57
C ALA A 506 -6.81 15.60 25.50
N LEU A 507 -6.61 14.29 25.69
CA LEU A 507 -5.29 13.65 25.54
C LEU A 507 -4.78 13.74 24.09
N GLY A 508 -5.66 13.55 23.12
CA GLY A 508 -5.34 13.73 21.69
C GLY A 508 -4.86 15.15 21.36
N ARG A 509 -5.42 16.19 22.00
CA ARG A 509 -4.93 17.57 21.84
C ARG A 509 -3.55 17.78 22.44
N VAL A 510 -3.20 17.09 23.53
CA VAL A 510 -1.83 17.13 24.08
C VAL A 510 -0.85 16.59 23.04
N VAL A 511 -1.18 15.46 22.40
CA VAL A 511 -0.38 14.91 21.29
C VAL A 511 -0.26 15.92 20.15
N GLU A 512 -1.36 16.54 19.70
CA GLU A 512 -1.30 17.58 18.66
C GLU A 512 -0.41 18.77 19.05
N GLN A 513 -0.47 19.23 20.31
CA GLN A 513 0.37 20.31 20.80
C GLN A 513 1.85 19.92 20.83
N THR A 514 2.17 18.69 21.22
CA THR A 514 3.54 18.17 21.16
C THR A 514 4.04 18.15 19.71
N LEU A 515 3.20 17.71 18.76
CA LEU A 515 3.55 17.69 17.33
C LEU A 515 3.73 19.08 16.74
N LEU A 516 2.89 20.04 17.13
CA LEU A 516 2.95 21.43 16.65
C LEU A 516 3.97 22.29 17.42
N SER A 517 4.72 21.70 18.36
CA SER A 517 5.72 22.41 19.13
C SER A 517 6.92 22.81 18.27
N SER A 518 7.64 23.86 18.69
CA SER A 518 8.85 24.33 18.01
C SER A 518 9.99 23.30 17.95
N ALA A 519 9.89 22.18 18.67
CA ALA A 519 10.84 21.09 18.61
C ALA A 519 10.76 20.29 17.29
N PHE A 520 9.63 20.38 16.57
CA PHE A 520 9.37 19.65 15.33
C PHE A 520 8.97 20.58 14.18
N PRO A 521 9.87 21.47 13.72
CA PRO A 521 9.60 22.38 12.61
C PRO A 521 9.32 21.66 11.27
N GLU A 522 9.65 20.36 11.18
CA GLU A 522 9.36 19.54 10.00
C GLU A 522 7.86 19.24 9.83
N ILE A 523 7.02 19.39 10.86
CA ILE A 523 5.59 19.14 10.80
C ILE A 523 4.86 20.39 10.29
N ILE A 524 4.21 20.28 9.13
CA ILE A 524 3.52 21.42 8.49
C ILE A 524 2.00 21.40 8.70
N SER A 525 1.40 20.22 8.87
CA SER A 525 -0.03 20.06 9.07
C SER A 525 -0.31 18.82 9.91
N VAL A 526 -1.29 18.95 10.81
CA VAL A 526 -1.81 17.85 11.65
C VAL A 526 -3.32 17.92 11.61
N ALA A 527 -3.96 16.80 11.29
CA ALA A 527 -5.38 16.61 11.57
C ALA A 527 -5.60 15.34 12.37
N ARG A 528 -6.46 15.43 13.38
CA ARG A 528 -6.81 14.33 14.26
C ARG A 528 -8.26 13.93 14.06
N ARG A 529 -8.50 12.63 14.02
CA ARG A 529 -9.81 11.99 14.04
C ARG A 529 -9.83 11.06 15.24
N THR A 530 -10.69 11.33 16.22
CA THR A 530 -10.86 10.52 17.43
C THR A 530 -12.18 9.80 17.37
N GLY A 531 -12.22 8.51 17.69
CA GLY A 531 -13.41 7.70 17.50
C GLY A 531 -13.74 7.49 16.03
N ARG A 532 -15.04 7.44 15.73
CA ARG A 532 -15.55 7.12 14.39
C ARG A 532 -16.64 8.08 13.96
N ALA A 533 -16.81 8.19 12.64
CA ALA A 533 -18.01 8.75 12.05
C ALA A 533 -19.07 7.68 11.75
N GLU A 534 -20.27 8.14 11.43
CA GLU A 534 -21.36 7.33 10.93
C GLU A 534 -20.98 6.75 9.56
N LEU A 535 -21.21 5.45 9.34
CA LEU A 535 -20.85 4.73 8.12
C LEU A 535 -19.34 4.75 7.78
N ASP A 536 -18.48 4.99 8.78
CA ASP A 536 -17.03 4.90 8.64
C ASP A 536 -16.59 3.43 8.51
N GLU A 537 -15.92 3.12 7.40
CA GLU A 537 -15.38 1.78 7.12
C GLU A 537 -14.15 1.46 7.99
N HIS A 538 -13.50 2.49 8.51
CA HIS A 538 -12.34 2.42 9.38
C HIS A 538 -12.70 2.81 10.82
N ALA A 539 -13.86 2.35 11.29
CA ALA A 539 -14.42 2.67 12.60
C ALA A 539 -13.46 2.35 13.76
N GLN A 540 -13.09 3.38 14.52
CA GLN A 540 -12.35 3.25 15.78
C GLN A 540 -13.29 3.31 17.00
N GLY A 541 -12.82 2.78 18.12
CA GLY A 541 -13.39 3.06 19.44
C GLY A 541 -13.15 4.51 19.86
N VAL A 542 -13.93 5.03 20.80
CA VAL A 542 -13.81 6.42 21.25
C VAL A 542 -12.49 6.71 21.97
N GLU A 543 -11.86 5.65 22.49
CA GLU A 543 -10.57 5.63 23.15
C GLU A 543 -9.38 5.82 22.19
N ALA A 544 -9.60 5.73 20.87
CA ALA A 544 -8.56 5.75 19.87
C ALA A 544 -8.65 7.00 18.97
N ALA A 545 -7.49 7.57 18.68
CA ALA A 545 -7.31 8.68 17.76
C ALA A 545 -6.31 8.32 16.65
N GLU A 546 -6.59 8.76 15.44
CA GLU A 546 -5.67 8.77 14.32
C GLU A 546 -5.29 10.22 13.99
N LEU A 547 -3.99 10.48 13.88
CA LEU A 547 -3.48 11.78 13.46
C LEU A 547 -2.74 11.62 12.14
N ASP A 548 -3.21 12.35 11.14
CA ASP A 548 -2.58 12.44 9.83
C ASP A 548 -1.65 13.66 9.84
N VAL A 549 -0.35 13.40 9.70
CA VAL A 549 0.72 14.39 9.84
C VAL A 549 1.47 14.54 8.52
N SER A 550 1.44 15.74 7.95
CA SER A 550 2.22 16.06 6.75
C SER A 550 3.60 16.60 7.14
N LEU A 551 4.64 16.08 6.50
CA LEU A 551 6.03 16.42 6.80
C LEU A 551 6.69 17.20 5.66
N LYS A 552 7.56 18.14 6.04
CA LYS A 552 8.53 18.78 5.16
C LYS A 552 9.91 18.74 5.82
N MET A 553 10.68 17.71 5.46
CA MET A 553 12.00 17.48 6.04
C MET A 553 12.97 18.65 5.76
N GLY A 554 13.67 19.08 6.81
CA GLY A 554 14.76 20.05 6.76
C GLY A 554 16.13 19.38 6.71
N GLN A 555 17.06 19.82 7.57
CA GLN A 555 18.42 19.26 7.63
C GLN A 555 18.53 17.98 8.47
N ARG A 556 17.64 17.78 9.44
CA ARG A 556 17.63 16.59 10.32
C ARG A 556 17.29 15.33 9.52
N SER A 557 17.95 14.21 9.81
CA SER A 557 17.60 12.95 9.16
C SER A 557 16.23 12.45 9.62
N LYS A 558 15.53 11.71 8.76
CA LYS A 558 14.23 11.11 9.11
C LYS A 558 14.34 10.15 10.30
N ALA A 559 15.43 9.38 10.38
CA ALA A 559 15.64 8.43 11.49
C ALA A 559 15.78 9.15 12.83
N GLU A 560 16.58 10.22 12.90
CA GLU A 560 16.74 11.04 14.11
C GLU A 560 15.44 11.78 14.48
N PHE A 561 14.73 12.31 13.49
CA PHE A 561 13.42 12.93 13.69
C PHE A 561 12.43 11.94 14.30
N LEU A 562 12.30 10.75 13.73
CA LEU A 562 11.40 9.71 14.23
C LEU A 562 11.81 9.21 15.62
N ALA A 563 13.10 9.10 15.93
CA ALA A 563 13.58 8.74 17.26
C ALA A 563 13.19 9.80 18.30
N ALA A 564 13.46 11.09 18.01
CA ALA A 564 13.09 12.20 18.88
C ALA A 564 11.56 12.32 19.05
N LEU A 565 10.81 12.07 17.98
CA LEU A 565 9.35 12.07 18.02
C LEU A 565 8.82 10.92 18.90
N ARG A 566 9.36 9.71 18.78
CA ARG A 566 9.00 8.57 19.66
C ARG A 566 9.27 8.88 21.13
N GLU A 567 10.42 9.47 21.43
CA GLU A 567 10.77 9.87 22.79
C GLU A 567 9.77 10.90 23.35
N ALA A 568 9.49 11.97 22.61
CA ALA A 568 8.54 12.99 23.02
C ALA A 568 7.11 12.44 23.24
N LEU A 569 6.65 11.55 22.36
CA LEU A 569 5.32 10.95 22.44
C LEU A 569 5.22 9.90 23.57
N SER A 570 6.32 9.26 23.94
CA SER A 570 6.35 8.30 25.07
C SER A 570 6.09 8.95 26.43
N LEU A 571 6.24 10.28 26.51
CA LEU A 571 5.99 11.06 27.72
C LEU A 571 4.52 11.42 27.94
N VAL A 572 3.63 11.15 26.97
CA VAL A 572 2.20 11.44 27.08
C VAL A 572 1.53 10.41 28.00
N PRO A 573 1.07 10.79 29.21
CA PRO A 573 0.52 9.83 30.16
C PRO A 573 -0.80 9.24 29.66
N GLY A 574 -0.99 7.94 29.85
CA GLY A 574 -2.27 7.26 29.56
C GLY A 574 -2.57 7.03 28.07
N MET A 575 -1.63 7.33 27.17
CA MET A 575 -1.73 7.02 25.73
C MET A 575 -0.60 6.12 25.26
N ASN A 576 -0.94 5.14 24.42
CA ASN A 576 0.02 4.43 23.61
C ASN A 576 0.00 5.01 22.19
N VAL A 577 1.10 5.62 21.76
CA VAL A 577 1.22 6.25 20.44
C VAL A 577 2.14 5.43 19.55
N THR A 578 1.61 4.94 18.44
CA THR A 578 2.35 4.20 17.42
C THR A 578 2.52 5.06 16.16
N ILE A 579 3.71 5.01 15.56
CA ILE A 579 4.06 5.83 14.40
C ILE A 579 4.09 4.95 13.16
N GLY A 580 3.21 5.23 12.21
CA GLY A 580 3.16 4.57 10.91
C GLY A 580 3.20 5.57 9.76
N GLN A 581 3.07 5.03 8.55
CA GLN A 581 2.87 5.82 7.33
C GLN A 581 1.57 5.39 6.65
N PRO A 582 0.82 6.30 6.00
CA PRO A 582 -0.53 6.02 5.50
C PRO A 582 -0.63 4.74 4.65
N ILE A 583 0.14 4.62 3.58
CA ILE A 583 0.09 3.49 2.63
C ILE A 583 0.60 2.22 3.31
N SER A 584 1.77 2.28 3.96
CA SER A 584 2.36 1.13 4.65
C SER A 584 1.41 0.55 5.71
N HIS A 585 0.82 1.43 6.53
CA HIS A 585 -0.17 1.08 7.55
C HIS A 585 -1.44 0.44 6.95
N ARG A 586 -1.92 0.97 5.82
CA ARG A 586 -3.05 0.36 5.10
C ARG A 586 -2.67 -1.00 4.50
N ILE A 587 -1.42 -1.21 4.05
CA ILE A 587 -0.97 -2.50 3.47
C ILE A 587 -1.00 -3.54 4.58
N ASP A 588 -0.45 -3.21 5.75
CA ASP A 588 -0.39 -4.09 6.91
C ASP A 588 -1.79 -4.48 7.40
N HIS A 589 -2.70 -3.50 7.47
CA HIS A 589 -4.09 -3.72 7.85
C HIS A 589 -4.84 -4.61 6.84
N MET A 590 -4.56 -4.46 5.54
CA MET A 590 -5.16 -5.29 4.50
C MET A 590 -4.61 -6.73 4.53
N LEU A 591 -3.31 -6.91 4.75
CA LEU A 591 -2.64 -8.21 4.78
C LEU A 591 -3.01 -9.01 6.04
N SER A 592 -2.75 -8.44 7.21
CA SER A 592 -2.79 -9.17 8.48
C SER A 592 -4.06 -8.93 9.29
N GLY A 593 -4.81 -7.88 8.94
CA GLY A 593 -5.90 -7.37 9.77
C GLY A 593 -5.44 -6.63 11.02
N THR A 594 -4.13 -6.44 11.18
CA THR A 594 -3.50 -5.70 12.27
C THR A 594 -2.51 -4.69 11.71
N ARG A 595 -1.98 -3.82 12.58
CA ARG A 595 -1.19 -2.65 12.18
C ARG A 595 0.32 -2.84 12.35
N ALA A 596 0.77 -4.08 12.56
CA ALA A 596 2.14 -4.38 12.95
C ALA A 596 2.80 -5.42 12.03
N ASN A 597 4.14 -5.42 11.99
CA ASN A 597 4.91 -6.38 11.17
C ASN A 597 4.62 -7.85 11.56
N ILE A 598 4.44 -8.12 12.86
CA ILE A 598 4.17 -9.44 13.43
C ILE A 598 2.86 -9.41 14.20
N ALA A 599 1.99 -10.38 13.94
CA ALA A 599 0.70 -10.54 14.60
C ALA A 599 0.55 -11.98 15.12
N VAL A 600 0.67 -12.17 16.43
CA VAL A 600 0.44 -13.46 17.09
C VAL A 600 -1.05 -13.56 17.44
N LYS A 601 -1.82 -14.25 16.59
CA LYS A 601 -3.26 -14.45 16.76
C LYS A 601 -3.49 -15.67 17.66
N ILE A 602 -4.15 -15.46 18.79
CA ILE A 602 -4.55 -16.53 19.70
C ILE A 602 -6.07 -16.70 19.57
N TYR A 603 -6.51 -17.92 19.28
CA TYR A 603 -7.92 -18.26 19.11
C TYR A 603 -8.42 -19.15 20.24
N GLY A 604 -9.71 -19.00 20.58
CA GLY A 604 -10.37 -19.79 21.61
C GLY A 604 -11.76 -19.27 21.94
N SER A 605 -12.49 -19.96 22.81
CA SER A 605 -13.88 -19.64 23.14
C SER A 605 -14.01 -18.61 24.28
N ASP A 606 -13.15 -18.68 25.30
CA ASP A 606 -13.24 -17.84 26.49
C ASP A 606 -12.34 -16.59 26.40
N LEU A 607 -12.94 -15.40 26.56
CA LEU A 607 -12.26 -14.12 26.44
C LEU A 607 -11.26 -13.86 27.58
N TYR A 608 -11.54 -14.32 28.79
CA TYR A 608 -10.64 -14.13 29.94
C TYR A 608 -9.36 -14.94 29.77
N GLN A 609 -9.51 -16.21 29.38
CA GLN A 609 -8.39 -17.10 29.08
C GLN A 609 -7.58 -16.58 27.88
N LEU A 610 -8.23 -16.05 26.84
CA LEU A 610 -7.54 -15.40 25.71
C LEU A 610 -6.64 -14.25 26.19
N ARG A 611 -7.15 -13.35 27.05
CA ARG A 611 -6.34 -12.24 27.62
C ARG A 611 -5.16 -12.76 28.43
N THR A 612 -5.36 -13.78 29.26
CA THR A 612 -4.28 -14.36 30.07
C THR A 612 -3.19 -14.97 29.20
N LEU A 613 -3.57 -15.69 28.14
CA LEU A 613 -2.62 -16.26 27.18
C LEU A 613 -1.90 -15.16 26.39
N ALA A 614 -2.60 -14.10 26.00
CA ALA A 614 -2.02 -12.96 25.30
C ALA A 614 -0.98 -12.22 26.15
N GLU A 615 -1.25 -11.96 27.43
CA GLU A 615 -0.29 -11.33 28.33
C GLU A 615 0.92 -12.23 28.62
N LYS A 616 0.70 -13.56 28.75
CA LYS A 616 1.82 -14.51 28.85
C LYS A 616 2.69 -14.49 27.60
N ALA A 617 2.08 -14.47 26.42
CA ALA A 617 2.79 -14.35 25.14
C ALA A 617 3.55 -13.01 25.05
N ARG A 618 2.91 -11.89 25.43
CA ARG A 618 3.54 -10.55 25.48
C ARG A 618 4.75 -10.55 26.42
N ALA A 619 4.62 -11.07 27.63
CA ALA A 619 5.72 -11.15 28.59
C ALA A 619 6.89 -11.99 28.07
N ALA A 620 6.60 -13.11 27.39
CA ALA A 620 7.62 -13.94 26.77
C ALA A 620 8.32 -13.23 25.58
N MET A 621 7.57 -12.47 24.79
CA MET A 621 8.10 -11.74 23.62
C MET A 621 8.89 -10.48 24.00
N ALA A 622 8.64 -9.87 25.16
CA ALA A 622 9.28 -8.62 25.58
C ALA A 622 10.81 -8.70 25.69
N GLY A 623 11.35 -9.89 25.98
CA GLY A 623 12.79 -10.12 26.05
C GLY A 623 13.47 -10.43 24.71
N VAL A 624 12.72 -10.53 23.60
CA VAL A 624 13.26 -10.88 22.29
C VAL A 624 13.93 -9.65 21.67
N PRO A 625 15.25 -9.68 21.40
CA PRO A 625 15.93 -8.57 20.73
C PRO A 625 15.27 -8.29 19.38
N GLY A 626 15.02 -7.01 19.08
CA GLY A 626 14.41 -6.55 17.84
C GLY A 626 12.90 -6.36 17.89
N VAL A 627 12.21 -6.82 18.94
CA VAL A 627 10.80 -6.53 19.18
C VAL A 627 10.65 -5.10 19.70
N VAL A 628 9.89 -4.28 18.96
CA VAL A 628 9.51 -2.91 19.37
C VAL A 628 8.00 -2.72 19.25
N ASP A 629 7.46 -1.69 19.91
CA ASP A 629 6.02 -1.38 19.91
C ASP A 629 5.13 -2.57 20.33
N LEU A 630 5.65 -3.47 21.18
CA LEU A 630 4.97 -4.67 21.61
C LEU A 630 3.72 -4.31 22.43
N SER A 631 2.56 -4.69 21.90
CA SER A 631 1.27 -4.43 22.53
C SER A 631 0.34 -5.62 22.38
N VAL A 632 -0.51 -5.83 23.38
CA VAL A 632 -1.64 -6.74 23.27
C VAL A 632 -2.83 -5.91 22.79
N GLU A 633 -3.56 -6.46 21.82
CA GLU A 633 -4.83 -5.90 21.38
C GLU A 633 -5.76 -5.78 22.58
N GLN A 634 -6.17 -4.54 22.85
CA GLN A 634 -6.91 -4.18 24.06
C GLN A 634 -8.35 -4.68 23.96
N GLN A 635 -8.54 -5.96 24.27
CA GLN A 635 -9.84 -6.54 24.54
C GLN A 635 -10.03 -6.57 26.05
N THR A 636 -10.37 -5.44 26.66
CA THR A 636 -10.53 -5.34 28.12
C THR A 636 -12.00 -5.31 28.50
N GLU A 637 -12.28 -5.39 29.79
CA GLU A 637 -13.61 -5.10 30.28
C GLU A 637 -13.74 -3.61 30.53
N ILE A 638 -14.78 -3.02 29.95
CA ILE A 638 -15.17 -1.64 30.19
C ILE A 638 -16.31 -1.60 31.20
N PRO A 639 -16.42 -0.51 31.97
CA PRO A 639 -17.57 -0.31 32.85
C PRO A 639 -18.86 -0.31 32.04
N VAL A 640 -19.81 -1.17 32.43
CA VAL A 640 -21.15 -1.23 31.87
C VAL A 640 -22.15 -0.98 32.98
N LEU A 641 -23.15 -0.14 32.74
CA LEU A 641 -24.25 0.02 33.67
C LEU A 641 -25.40 -0.91 33.26
N THR A 642 -25.66 -1.94 34.07
CA THR A 642 -26.71 -2.92 33.79
C THR A 642 -27.97 -2.58 34.58
N VAL A 643 -29.07 -2.36 33.87
CA VAL A 643 -30.41 -2.18 34.45
C VAL A 643 -31.18 -3.49 34.31
N LYS A 644 -31.22 -4.28 35.39
CA LYS A 644 -31.88 -5.59 35.40
C LYS A 644 -33.33 -5.43 35.85
N PHE A 645 -34.25 -5.53 34.91
CA PHE A 645 -35.69 -5.42 35.18
C PHE A 645 -36.20 -6.55 36.11
N ASP A 646 -36.87 -6.16 37.20
CA ASP A 646 -37.54 -7.07 38.12
C ASP A 646 -38.95 -7.34 37.61
N ARG A 647 -39.14 -8.51 36.98
CA ARG A 647 -40.44 -8.93 36.41
C ARG A 647 -41.57 -8.97 37.47
N PRO A 648 -41.38 -9.57 38.66
CA PRO A 648 -42.35 -9.46 39.76
C PRO A 648 -42.73 -8.02 40.13
N ALA A 649 -41.75 -7.10 40.22
CA ALA A 649 -42.04 -5.70 40.55
C ALA A 649 -42.82 -5.01 39.44
N LEU A 650 -42.41 -5.19 38.19
CA LEU A 650 -43.13 -4.69 37.02
C LEU A 650 -44.58 -5.16 37.00
N ALA A 651 -44.83 -6.44 37.27
CA ALA A 651 -46.17 -7.01 37.32
C ALA A 651 -47.03 -6.40 38.44
N ARG A 652 -46.47 -6.16 39.64
CA ARG A 652 -47.19 -5.50 40.75
C ARG A 652 -47.64 -4.08 40.40
N HIS A 653 -46.87 -3.37 39.57
CA HIS A 653 -47.17 -2.01 39.15
C HIS A 653 -47.89 -1.92 37.80
N GLY A 654 -48.17 -3.07 37.15
CA GLY A 654 -48.83 -3.13 35.85
C GLY A 654 -48.02 -2.54 34.70
N VAL A 655 -46.70 -2.40 34.86
CA VAL A 655 -45.82 -1.76 33.86
C VAL A 655 -45.13 -2.82 33.02
N THR A 656 -45.03 -2.58 31.72
CA THR A 656 -44.30 -3.45 30.79
C THR A 656 -42.83 -3.08 30.71
N ILE A 657 -41.97 -4.04 30.35
CA ILE A 657 -40.54 -3.78 30.12
C ILE A 657 -40.33 -2.68 29.08
N ARG A 658 -41.17 -2.64 28.04
CA ARG A 658 -41.09 -1.64 26.96
C ARG A 658 -41.30 -0.22 27.48
N GLU A 659 -42.24 -0.02 28.40
CA GLU A 659 -42.51 1.30 28.99
C GLU A 659 -41.33 1.78 29.83
N VAL A 660 -40.77 0.90 30.66
CA VAL A 660 -39.56 1.24 31.44
C VAL A 660 -38.36 1.52 30.52
N ALA A 661 -38.16 0.68 29.49
CA ALA A 661 -37.07 0.85 28.54
C ALA A 661 -37.16 2.19 27.79
N ARG A 662 -38.37 2.63 27.41
CA ARG A 662 -38.57 3.95 26.77
C ARG A 662 -38.25 5.11 27.70
N VAL A 663 -38.60 5.04 28.98
CA VAL A 663 -38.24 6.07 29.96
C VAL A 663 -36.71 6.13 30.14
N LEU A 664 -36.07 4.97 30.23
CA LEU A 664 -34.61 4.88 30.31
C LEU A 664 -33.93 5.43 29.05
N GLU A 665 -34.46 5.10 27.86
CA GLU A 665 -33.99 5.61 26.58
C GLU A 665 -34.17 7.13 26.50
N ALA A 666 -35.33 7.67 26.88
CA ALA A 666 -35.58 9.11 26.93
C ALA A 666 -34.65 9.84 27.90
N GLY A 667 -34.28 9.22 29.03
CA GLY A 667 -33.27 9.77 29.94
C GLY A 667 -31.88 9.87 29.30
N LEU A 668 -31.43 8.80 28.65
CA LEU A 668 -30.04 8.68 28.19
C LEU A 668 -29.85 9.07 26.71
N GLN A 669 -30.35 8.24 25.79
CA GLN A 669 -30.09 8.40 24.35
C GLN A 669 -31.06 9.40 23.69
N GLY A 670 -32.26 9.54 24.24
CA GLY A 670 -33.42 10.17 23.62
C GLY A 670 -34.21 9.18 22.78
N VAL A 671 -35.54 9.22 22.88
CA VAL A 671 -36.44 8.40 22.04
C VAL A 671 -36.68 9.13 20.73
N LYS A 672 -36.38 8.49 19.61
CA LYS A 672 -36.65 9.04 18.28
C LYS A 672 -38.14 8.97 17.96
N ALA A 673 -38.78 10.13 17.82
CA ALA A 673 -40.18 10.23 17.47
C ALA A 673 -40.36 10.25 15.94
N THR A 674 -39.77 11.22 15.25
CA THR A 674 -39.95 11.38 13.80
C THR A 674 -38.74 12.08 13.17
N ARG A 675 -38.85 12.47 11.89
CA ARG A 675 -37.84 13.25 11.18
C ARG A 675 -38.41 14.55 10.66
N ILE A 676 -37.68 15.63 10.85
CA ILE A 676 -38.00 16.95 10.31
C ILE A 676 -37.23 17.16 9.02
N ILE A 677 -37.94 17.56 7.97
CA ILE A 677 -37.37 17.78 6.64
C ILE A 677 -37.11 19.28 6.47
N GLU A 678 -35.84 19.67 6.43
CA GLU A 678 -35.40 21.02 6.09
C GLU A 678 -34.80 21.02 4.68
N GLY A 679 -35.52 21.59 3.71
CA GLY A 679 -35.09 21.62 2.32
C GLY A 679 -34.92 20.21 1.74
N GLN A 680 -33.67 19.79 1.56
CA GLN A 680 -33.31 18.47 1.03
C GLN A 680 -32.63 17.57 2.07
N SER A 681 -32.70 17.94 3.35
CA SER A 681 -32.10 17.20 4.46
C SER A 681 -33.18 16.78 5.44
N ALA A 682 -32.94 15.67 6.15
CA ALA A 682 -33.81 15.20 7.21
C ALA A 682 -33.00 15.08 8.50
N TYR A 683 -33.53 15.61 9.59
CA TYR A 683 -32.92 15.58 10.91
C TYR A 683 -33.85 14.83 11.86
N ASP A 684 -33.28 14.05 12.77
CA ASP A 684 -34.08 13.32 13.75
C ASP A 684 -34.68 14.28 14.79
N LEU A 685 -35.96 14.08 15.11
CA LEU A 685 -36.65 14.68 16.25
C LEU A 685 -36.68 13.67 17.39
N VAL A 686 -36.01 14.00 18.49
CA VAL A 686 -35.92 13.14 19.66
C VAL A 686 -36.52 13.77 20.91
N VAL A 687 -37.13 12.92 21.73
CA VAL A 687 -37.66 13.27 23.04
C VAL A 687 -36.66 12.85 24.10
N ARG A 688 -36.24 13.79 24.94
CA ARG A 688 -35.28 13.58 26.03
C ARG A 688 -35.89 14.02 27.35
N LEU A 689 -35.51 13.40 28.46
CA LEU A 689 -35.82 13.92 29.79
C LEU A 689 -34.79 14.97 30.19
N ALA A 690 -35.27 16.06 30.77
CA ALA A 690 -34.44 17.11 31.35
C ALA A 690 -33.71 16.56 32.57
N ASP A 691 -32.40 16.82 32.62
CA ASP A 691 -31.59 16.66 33.81
C ASP A 691 -30.62 17.85 33.86
N ALA A 692 -30.63 18.58 34.97
CA ALA A 692 -29.85 19.79 35.15
C ALA A 692 -28.36 19.49 35.35
N ASP A 693 -28.03 18.35 35.97
CA ASP A 693 -26.66 17.94 36.31
C ASP A 693 -26.18 16.73 35.48
N GLY A 694 -27.06 16.16 34.67
CA GLY A 694 -26.83 14.99 33.83
C GLY A 694 -26.95 13.66 34.59
N TRP A 695 -27.43 12.61 33.90
CA TRP A 695 -27.77 11.36 34.57
C TRP A 695 -26.52 10.66 35.12
N ARG A 696 -26.46 10.53 36.44
CA ARG A 696 -25.43 9.78 37.16
C ARG A 696 -26.01 8.42 37.55
N THR A 697 -25.15 7.46 37.85
CA THR A 697 -25.60 6.15 38.33
C THR A 697 -26.53 6.27 39.55
N ASP A 698 -26.23 7.22 40.44
CA ASP A 698 -26.96 7.40 41.70
C ASP A 698 -28.33 8.06 41.48
N THR A 699 -28.48 8.90 40.45
CA THR A 699 -29.74 9.60 40.10
C THR A 699 -30.59 8.83 39.10
N LEU A 700 -30.00 7.88 38.34
CA LEU A 700 -30.73 7.05 37.39
C LEU A 700 -31.86 6.24 38.04
N GLY A 701 -31.66 5.82 39.30
CA GLY A 701 -32.67 5.11 40.08
C GLY A 701 -33.91 5.94 40.42
N ASP A 702 -33.81 7.27 40.33
CA ASP A 702 -34.89 8.22 40.60
C ASP A 702 -35.72 8.56 39.37
N LEU A 703 -35.36 8.00 38.20
CA LEU A 703 -36.18 8.09 37.00
C LEU A 703 -37.60 7.60 37.29
N LEU A 704 -38.56 8.50 37.18
CA LEU A 704 -39.95 8.21 37.44
C LEU A 704 -40.59 7.54 36.22
N VAL A 705 -41.15 6.36 36.43
CA VAL A 705 -41.89 5.60 35.43
C VAL A 705 -43.38 5.71 35.70
N ASP A 706 -44.14 5.98 34.64
CA ASP A 706 -45.60 6.04 34.68
C ASP A 706 -46.22 4.65 34.83
N THR A 707 -47.16 4.49 35.76
CA THR A 707 -48.00 3.30 35.86
C THR A 707 -49.36 3.52 35.21
N PRO A 708 -50.05 2.46 34.73
CA PRO A 708 -51.40 2.59 34.18
C PRO A 708 -52.42 3.18 35.19
N ALA A 709 -52.17 3.03 36.50
CA ALA A 709 -52.98 3.58 37.57
C ALA A 709 -52.77 5.11 37.78
N GLY A 710 -51.87 5.74 37.01
CA GLY A 710 -51.54 7.17 37.13
C GLY A 710 -50.53 7.51 38.22
N ALA A 711 -50.12 6.54 39.05
CA ALA A 711 -49.01 6.71 39.99
C ALA A 711 -47.67 6.69 39.23
N LYS A 712 -46.70 7.49 39.69
CA LYS A 712 -45.32 7.45 39.19
C LYS A 712 -44.43 6.70 40.18
N VAL A 713 -43.61 5.80 39.68
CA VAL A 713 -42.82 4.87 40.48
C VAL A 713 -41.35 4.97 40.07
N PRO A 714 -40.39 5.13 41.00
CA PRO A 714 -38.99 5.31 40.64
C PRO A 714 -38.37 4.02 40.11
N LEU A 715 -37.46 4.13 39.14
CA LEU A 715 -36.83 3.01 38.44
C LEU A 715 -36.20 2.00 39.40
N ARG A 716 -35.62 2.45 40.52
CA ARG A 716 -35.03 1.60 41.56
C ARG A 716 -35.98 0.56 42.17
N THR A 717 -37.30 0.76 42.06
CA THR A 717 -38.31 -0.21 42.54
C THR A 717 -38.73 -1.21 41.47
N LEU A 718 -38.44 -0.91 40.20
CA LEU A 718 -38.80 -1.72 39.03
C LEU A 718 -37.60 -2.48 38.44
N ALA A 719 -36.39 -2.04 38.75
CA ALA A 719 -35.15 -2.62 38.26
C ALA A 719 -34.00 -2.47 39.26
N GLU A 720 -33.11 -3.45 39.24
CA GLU A 720 -31.81 -3.40 39.92
C GLU A 720 -30.78 -2.72 39.00
N ILE A 721 -30.22 -1.59 39.45
CA ILE A 721 -29.16 -0.86 38.73
C ILE A 721 -27.83 -1.23 39.35
N ARG A 722 -26.96 -1.87 38.58
CA ARG A 722 -25.63 -2.28 39.05
C ARG A 722 -24.54 -1.90 38.06
N LYS A 723 -23.39 -1.50 38.59
CA LYS A 723 -22.15 -1.35 37.82
C LYS A 723 -21.61 -2.76 37.56
N ASP A 724 -21.52 -3.11 36.28
CA ASP A 724 -21.03 -4.38 35.78
C ASP A 724 -19.81 -4.10 34.87
N SER A 725 -19.20 -5.15 34.34
CA SER A 725 -18.12 -5.03 33.37
C SER A 725 -18.42 -5.89 32.14
N GLY A 726 -18.03 -5.41 30.96
CA GLY A 726 -18.29 -6.12 29.70
C GLY A 726 -17.19 -5.86 28.67
N PRO A 727 -16.99 -6.73 27.68
CA PRO A 727 -15.93 -6.55 26.69
C PRO A 727 -16.13 -5.27 25.87
N ASN A 728 -15.08 -4.48 25.67
CA ASN A 728 -15.12 -3.29 24.80
C ASN A 728 -15.41 -3.65 23.34
N GLN A 729 -14.84 -4.77 22.89
CA GLN A 729 -15.04 -5.35 21.58
C GLN A 729 -14.86 -6.86 21.60
N VAL A 730 -15.50 -7.55 20.67
CA VAL A 730 -15.31 -8.99 20.43
C VAL A 730 -14.90 -9.19 18.98
N LEU A 731 -13.68 -9.66 18.78
CA LEU A 731 -13.12 -9.92 17.46
C LEU A 731 -13.23 -11.39 17.11
N ARG A 732 -13.59 -11.65 15.85
CA ARG A 732 -13.64 -13.01 15.31
C ARG A 732 -13.00 -13.08 13.94
N GLU A 733 -12.44 -14.24 13.65
CA GLU A 733 -11.93 -14.62 12.34
C GLU A 733 -12.33 -16.08 12.09
N GLN A 734 -12.92 -16.34 10.92
CA GLN A 734 -13.51 -17.63 10.57
C GLN A 734 -14.50 -18.15 11.64
N VAL A 735 -15.32 -17.27 12.20
CA VAL A 735 -16.36 -17.56 13.23
C VAL A 735 -15.79 -17.88 14.62
N GLU A 736 -14.47 -17.92 14.79
CA GLU A 736 -13.82 -18.16 16.08
C GLU A 736 -13.38 -16.85 16.74
N ARG A 737 -13.52 -16.71 18.06
CA ARG A 737 -13.01 -15.52 18.78
C ARG A 737 -11.49 -15.56 18.80
N LYS A 738 -10.88 -14.39 18.71
CA LYS A 738 -9.42 -14.25 18.77
C LYS A 738 -9.00 -13.02 19.56
N ILE A 739 -7.75 -13.02 20.01
CA ILE A 739 -7.02 -11.85 20.50
C ILE A 739 -5.65 -11.81 19.82
N VAL A 740 -5.12 -10.63 19.51
CA VAL A 740 -3.82 -10.51 18.85
C VAL A 740 -2.78 -9.87 19.75
N VAL A 741 -1.58 -10.45 19.81
CA VAL A 741 -0.38 -9.80 20.34
C VAL A 741 0.42 -9.29 19.14
N GLN A 742 0.65 -7.99 19.07
CA GLN A 742 1.23 -7.33 17.91
C GLN A 742 2.54 -6.64 18.27
N CYS A 743 3.51 -6.69 17.37
CA CYS A 743 4.77 -5.96 17.52
C CYS A 743 5.40 -5.61 16.17
N ASN A 744 6.14 -4.51 16.16
CA ASN A 744 6.99 -4.13 15.05
C ASN A 744 8.40 -4.68 15.26
N VAL A 745 9.18 -4.71 14.19
CA VAL A 745 10.56 -5.19 14.22
C VAL A 745 11.50 -4.05 13.85
N ALA A 746 12.46 -3.75 14.73
CA ALA A 746 13.48 -2.74 14.49
C ALA A 746 14.88 -3.28 14.82
N GLY A 747 15.88 -2.91 14.00
CA GLY A 747 17.28 -3.31 14.20
C GLY A 747 17.58 -4.81 14.00
N ARG A 748 16.57 -5.64 13.67
CA ARG A 748 16.70 -7.06 13.30
C ARG A 748 15.71 -7.41 12.19
N ASP A 749 15.77 -8.65 11.71
CA ASP A 749 14.88 -9.13 10.67
C ASP A 749 13.60 -9.79 11.19
N VAL A 750 12.53 -9.65 10.40
CA VAL A 750 11.19 -10.12 10.79
C VAL A 750 11.15 -11.64 10.95
N THR A 751 11.84 -12.38 10.07
CA THR A 751 11.78 -13.86 10.06
C THR A 751 12.44 -14.46 11.30
N SER A 752 13.64 -13.99 11.66
CA SER A 752 14.35 -14.46 12.85
C SER A 752 13.60 -14.10 14.12
N VAL A 753 13.08 -12.88 14.22
CA VAL A 753 12.28 -12.45 15.37
C VAL A 753 11.03 -13.33 15.51
N VAL A 754 10.30 -13.62 14.42
CA VAL A 754 9.14 -14.53 14.48
C VAL A 754 9.53 -15.93 14.94
N ARG A 755 10.66 -16.49 14.47
CA ARG A 755 11.12 -17.82 14.94
C ARG A 755 11.47 -17.82 16.42
N ASP A 756 12.10 -16.76 16.92
CA ASP A 756 12.40 -16.60 18.34
C ASP A 756 11.10 -16.49 19.15
N CYS A 757 10.12 -15.71 18.68
CA CYS A 757 8.79 -15.64 19.29
C CYS A 757 8.03 -16.99 19.25
N GLN A 758 8.07 -17.73 18.14
CA GLN A 758 7.43 -19.05 18.00
C GLN A 758 7.96 -20.05 19.02
N LYS A 759 9.29 -20.09 19.23
CA LYS A 759 9.91 -20.97 20.23
C LYS A 759 9.42 -20.69 21.65
N LEU A 760 9.11 -19.43 21.96
CA LEU A 760 8.68 -19.00 23.29
C LEU A 760 7.17 -19.13 23.49
N VAL A 761 6.36 -18.81 22.47
CA VAL A 761 4.89 -18.75 22.57
C VAL A 761 4.23 -20.12 22.32
N ASN A 762 4.72 -20.92 21.37
CA ASN A 762 4.11 -22.21 21.04
C ASN A 762 3.97 -23.16 22.26
N PRO A 763 4.98 -23.28 23.14
CA PRO A 763 4.86 -24.12 24.34
C PRO A 763 3.77 -23.66 25.31
N ILE A 764 3.55 -22.35 25.45
CA ILE A 764 2.53 -21.78 26.35
C ILE A 764 1.13 -22.20 25.88
N LEU A 765 0.91 -22.20 24.57
CA LEU A 765 -0.38 -22.49 23.96
C LEU A 765 -0.65 -23.99 23.83
N ALA A 766 0.40 -24.79 23.54
CA ALA A 766 0.30 -26.26 23.53
C ALA A 766 -0.13 -26.83 24.90
N ALA A 767 0.15 -26.11 26.00
CA ALA A 767 -0.26 -26.49 27.34
C ALA A 767 -1.75 -26.19 27.66
N THR A 768 -2.49 -25.51 26.78
CA THR A 768 -3.90 -25.12 27.00
C THR A 768 -4.81 -25.73 25.92
N PRO A 769 -5.51 -26.84 26.20
CA PRO A 769 -6.38 -27.50 25.23
C PRO A 769 -7.50 -26.58 24.72
N GLY A 770 -7.85 -26.67 23.44
CA GLY A 770 -8.92 -25.87 22.83
C GLY A 770 -8.51 -24.47 22.39
N TYR A 771 -7.22 -24.10 22.54
CA TYR A 771 -6.66 -22.86 22.04
C TYR A 771 -5.63 -23.15 20.95
N ARG A 772 -5.59 -22.30 19.93
CA ARG A 772 -4.59 -22.37 18.86
C ARG A 772 -3.95 -21.01 18.64
N VAL A 773 -2.71 -21.04 18.17
CA VAL A 773 -1.96 -19.83 17.82
C VAL A 773 -1.59 -19.86 16.35
N GLU A 774 -1.66 -18.70 15.72
CA GLU A 774 -1.28 -18.48 14.33
C GLU A 774 -0.43 -17.21 14.27
N PHE A 775 0.69 -17.28 13.57
CA PHE A 775 1.56 -16.14 13.35
C PHE A 775 1.23 -15.55 11.99
N GLY A 776 0.62 -14.36 11.99
CA GLY A 776 0.36 -13.57 10.80
C GLY A 776 1.26 -12.33 10.74
N GLY A 777 0.99 -11.47 9.77
CA GLY A 777 1.78 -10.26 9.52
C GLY A 777 2.52 -10.34 8.19
N GLN A 778 3.52 -9.49 8.01
CA GLN A 778 4.37 -9.48 6.81
C GLN A 778 5.20 -10.77 6.67
N PHE A 779 5.42 -11.49 7.77
CA PHE A 779 6.14 -12.76 7.80
C PHE A 779 5.50 -13.84 6.92
N GLU A 780 4.19 -14.05 7.04
CA GLU A 780 3.46 -15.09 6.27
C GLU A 780 3.62 -14.84 4.77
N SER A 781 3.42 -13.60 4.33
CA SER A 781 3.59 -13.20 2.93
C SER A 781 5.04 -13.32 2.46
N ALA A 782 6.02 -13.01 3.32
CA ALA A 782 7.44 -13.15 2.98
C ALA A 782 7.88 -14.62 2.85
N GLU A 783 7.38 -15.51 3.72
CA GLU A 783 7.68 -16.94 3.66
C GLU A 783 7.05 -17.60 2.42
N GLU A 784 5.79 -17.27 2.13
CA GLU A 784 5.09 -17.76 0.93
C GLU A 784 5.78 -17.27 -0.35
N ALA A 785 6.02 -15.96 -0.47
CA ALA A 785 6.70 -15.38 -1.63
C ALA A 785 8.12 -15.94 -1.78
N GLY A 786 8.87 -16.07 -0.68
CA GLY A 786 10.22 -16.64 -0.67
C GLY A 786 10.26 -18.09 -1.15
N ARG A 787 9.30 -18.92 -0.71
CA ARG A 787 9.18 -20.32 -1.15
C ARG A 787 8.84 -20.42 -2.64
N ILE A 788 7.87 -19.63 -3.12
CA ILE A 788 7.49 -19.60 -4.53
C ILE A 788 8.68 -19.14 -5.38
N LEU A 789 9.33 -18.03 -5.01
CA LEU A 789 10.48 -17.51 -5.74
C LEU A 789 11.63 -18.51 -5.77
N LEU A 790 11.91 -19.22 -4.68
CA LEU A 790 12.96 -20.24 -4.67
C LEU A 790 12.66 -21.37 -5.66
N LEU A 791 11.44 -21.94 -5.60
CA LEU A 791 11.01 -23.02 -6.49
C LEU A 791 11.04 -22.60 -7.96
N VAL A 792 10.49 -21.42 -8.28
CA VAL A 792 10.45 -20.93 -9.66
C VAL A 792 11.84 -20.50 -10.13
N SER A 793 12.70 -19.96 -9.24
CA SER A 793 14.10 -19.63 -9.58
C SER A 793 14.91 -20.87 -9.94
N ILE A 794 14.71 -22.01 -9.28
CA ILE A 794 15.33 -23.28 -9.67
C ILE A 794 14.86 -23.65 -11.10
N GLY A 795 13.56 -23.52 -11.37
CA GLY A 795 13.01 -23.72 -12.71
C GLY A 795 13.64 -22.78 -13.76
N VAL A 796 13.85 -21.52 -13.43
CA VAL A 796 14.53 -20.54 -14.31
C VAL A 796 15.98 -20.93 -14.55
N VAL A 797 16.75 -21.30 -13.53
CA VAL A 797 18.15 -21.73 -13.70
C VAL A 797 18.25 -22.93 -14.62
N LEU A 798 17.34 -23.91 -14.47
CA LEU A 798 17.24 -25.06 -15.39
C LEU A 798 16.85 -24.62 -16.80
N GLY A 799 15.90 -23.69 -16.93
CA GLY A 799 15.47 -23.15 -18.22
C GLY A 799 16.58 -22.35 -18.92
N ILE A 800 17.41 -21.60 -18.18
CA ILE A 800 18.61 -20.94 -18.70
C ILE A 800 19.58 -22.00 -19.23
N GLY A 801 19.85 -23.04 -18.44
CA GLY A 801 20.70 -24.15 -18.87
C GLY A 801 20.17 -24.83 -20.14
N PHE A 802 18.85 -25.00 -20.26
CA PHE A 802 18.20 -25.53 -21.45
C PHE A 802 18.33 -24.61 -22.67
N LEU A 803 18.08 -23.30 -22.52
CA LEU A 803 18.24 -22.33 -23.61
C LEU A 803 19.70 -22.23 -24.08
N LEU A 804 20.66 -22.27 -23.15
CA LEU A 804 22.09 -22.32 -23.48
C LEU A 804 22.46 -23.63 -24.19
N HIS A 805 21.91 -24.75 -23.75
CA HIS A 805 22.11 -26.04 -24.41
C HIS A 805 21.56 -26.00 -25.85
N LEU A 806 20.39 -25.39 -26.09
CA LEU A 806 19.85 -25.18 -27.43
C LEU A 806 20.71 -24.24 -28.28
N ALA A 807 21.21 -23.15 -27.69
CA ALA A 807 22.04 -22.18 -28.39
C ALA A 807 23.38 -22.79 -28.86
N PHE A 808 23.99 -23.64 -28.03
CA PHE A 808 25.30 -24.24 -28.33
C PHE A 808 25.24 -25.68 -28.86
N GLY A 809 24.15 -26.41 -28.68
CA GLY A 809 24.09 -27.86 -28.95
C GLY A 809 25.03 -28.70 -28.08
N CYS A 810 25.59 -28.12 -27.00
CA CYS A 810 26.61 -28.73 -26.16
C CYS A 810 26.36 -28.39 -24.68
N ALA A 811 26.14 -29.41 -23.84
CA ALA A 811 25.91 -29.22 -22.41
C ALA A 811 27.13 -28.71 -21.65
N ARG A 812 28.35 -29.01 -22.13
CA ARG A 812 29.60 -28.54 -21.50
C ARG A 812 29.76 -27.04 -21.64
N ASP A 813 29.54 -26.51 -22.86
CA ASP A 813 29.65 -25.07 -23.12
C ASP A 813 28.55 -24.31 -22.38
N ALA A 814 27.34 -24.86 -22.32
CA ALA A 814 26.26 -24.32 -21.51
C ALA A 814 26.63 -24.24 -20.01
N ALA A 815 27.19 -25.31 -19.43
CA ALA A 815 27.63 -25.34 -18.04
C ALA A 815 28.75 -24.33 -17.76
N LEU A 816 29.67 -24.14 -18.71
CA LEU A 816 30.75 -23.15 -18.59
C LEU A 816 30.21 -21.72 -18.62
N VAL A 817 29.16 -21.44 -19.39
CA VAL A 817 28.47 -20.15 -19.35
C VAL A 817 27.70 -19.97 -18.03
N MET A 818 27.10 -21.04 -17.50
CA MET A 818 26.40 -21.00 -16.20
C MET A 818 27.32 -20.70 -15.01
N LEU A 819 28.64 -20.88 -15.14
CA LEU A 819 29.60 -20.45 -14.10
C LEU A 819 29.54 -18.94 -13.84
N ASN A 820 29.00 -18.14 -14.76
CA ASN A 820 28.79 -16.72 -14.53
C ASN A 820 27.75 -16.40 -13.46
N LEU A 821 26.80 -17.30 -13.18
CA LEU A 821 25.80 -17.11 -12.14
C LEU A 821 26.45 -17.03 -10.74
N PRO A 822 27.27 -18.00 -10.30
CA PRO A 822 28.02 -17.90 -9.05
C PRO A 822 28.95 -16.67 -8.98
N LEU A 823 29.58 -16.29 -10.10
CA LEU A 823 30.49 -15.12 -10.12
C LEU A 823 29.72 -13.81 -9.89
N ALA A 824 28.53 -13.68 -10.50
CA ALA A 824 27.61 -12.58 -10.25
C ALA A 824 27.07 -12.54 -8.81
N LEU A 825 26.85 -13.72 -8.22
CA LEU A 825 26.35 -13.84 -6.85
C LEU A 825 27.29 -13.15 -5.85
N ILE A 826 28.61 -13.26 -6.02
CA ILE A 826 29.62 -12.67 -5.13
C ILE A 826 29.37 -11.17 -4.94
N GLY A 827 29.25 -10.42 -6.03
CA GLY A 827 29.04 -8.99 -5.96
C GLY A 827 27.62 -8.59 -5.59
N GLY A 828 26.62 -9.40 -5.95
CA GLY A 828 25.25 -9.16 -5.48
C GLY A 828 25.14 -9.28 -3.96
N VAL A 829 25.80 -10.28 -3.36
CA VAL A 829 25.90 -10.47 -1.90
C VAL A 829 26.63 -9.30 -1.26
N ALA A 830 27.76 -8.88 -1.84
CA ALA A 830 28.46 -7.67 -1.38
C ALA A 830 27.55 -6.42 -1.44
N GLY A 831 26.74 -6.29 -2.49
CA GLY A 831 25.74 -5.24 -2.65
C GLY A 831 24.68 -5.26 -1.55
N VAL A 832 24.15 -6.44 -1.18
CA VAL A 832 23.22 -6.55 -0.05
C VAL A 832 23.87 -6.06 1.25
N PHE A 833 25.13 -6.42 1.50
CA PHE A 833 25.89 -5.98 2.67
C PHE A 833 26.01 -4.45 2.73
N VAL A 834 26.32 -3.81 1.59
CA VAL A 834 26.40 -2.35 1.46
C VAL A 834 25.04 -1.68 1.65
N SER A 835 23.95 -2.33 1.23
CA SER A 835 22.58 -1.81 1.37
C SER A 835 21.96 -1.95 2.78
N GLY A 836 22.75 -2.37 3.78
CA GLY A 836 22.28 -2.55 5.16
C GLY A 836 22.00 -4.00 5.55
N GLY A 837 22.37 -4.98 4.72
CA GLY A 837 22.35 -6.39 5.09
C GLY A 837 20.97 -7.03 5.13
N VAL A 838 19.97 -6.46 4.45
CA VAL A 838 18.59 -6.97 4.41
C VAL A 838 18.26 -7.51 3.02
N LEU A 839 17.86 -8.78 2.96
CA LEU A 839 17.35 -9.44 1.78
C LEU A 839 15.83 -9.24 1.68
N SER A 840 15.39 -8.46 0.69
CA SER A 840 13.97 -8.25 0.38
C SER A 840 13.56 -8.99 -0.90
N VAL A 841 12.25 -9.04 -1.17
CA VAL A 841 11.74 -9.55 -2.46
C VAL A 841 12.33 -8.77 -3.65
N ALA A 842 12.51 -7.46 -3.50
CA ALA A 842 13.16 -6.63 -4.52
C ALA A 842 14.64 -7.00 -4.73
N SER A 843 15.38 -7.26 -3.64
CA SER A 843 16.77 -7.72 -3.70
C SER A 843 16.89 -9.07 -4.43
N LEU A 844 15.96 -10.01 -4.20
CA LEU A 844 15.90 -11.30 -4.88
C LEU A 844 15.69 -11.14 -6.39
N ILE A 845 14.76 -10.27 -6.80
CA ILE A 845 14.57 -9.94 -8.23
C ILE A 845 15.84 -9.32 -8.81
N GLY A 846 16.56 -8.52 -8.03
CA GLY A 846 17.89 -8.01 -8.41
C GLY A 846 18.88 -9.13 -8.74
N PHE A 847 19.06 -10.12 -7.86
CA PHE A 847 19.93 -11.27 -8.13
C PHE A 847 19.54 -12.03 -9.40
N ILE A 848 18.24 -12.30 -9.52
CA ILE A 848 17.66 -12.98 -10.67
C ILE A 848 17.98 -12.18 -11.95
N THR A 849 17.78 -10.87 -11.95
CA THR A 849 18.09 -9.97 -13.08
C THR A 849 19.56 -10.03 -13.47
N VAL A 850 20.49 -10.00 -12.50
CA VAL A 850 21.93 -10.13 -12.78
C VAL A 850 22.24 -11.47 -13.42
N PHE A 851 21.63 -12.57 -12.99
CA PHE A 851 21.88 -13.88 -13.61
C PHE A 851 21.60 -13.85 -15.11
N GLY A 852 20.52 -13.18 -15.54
CA GLY A 852 20.23 -12.99 -16.96
C GLY A 852 21.33 -12.21 -17.68
N ILE A 853 21.71 -11.05 -17.16
CA ILE A 853 22.72 -10.17 -17.78
C ILE A 853 24.12 -10.82 -17.79
N ALA A 854 24.51 -11.47 -16.69
CA ALA A 854 25.76 -12.21 -16.56
C ALA A 854 25.83 -13.38 -17.55
N THR A 855 24.72 -14.11 -17.71
CA THR A 855 24.62 -15.21 -18.70
C THR A 855 24.76 -14.68 -20.12
N ARG A 856 24.13 -13.55 -20.44
CA ARG A 856 24.28 -12.85 -21.73
C ARG A 856 25.73 -12.48 -22.02
N ASN A 857 26.48 -11.97 -21.03
CA ASN A 857 27.89 -11.66 -21.25
C ASN A 857 28.72 -12.94 -21.52
N GLY A 858 28.36 -14.05 -20.86
CA GLY A 858 28.97 -15.36 -21.11
C GLY A 858 28.64 -15.95 -22.48
N ILE A 859 27.38 -15.89 -22.93
CA ILE A 859 26.95 -16.45 -24.22
C ILE A 859 27.70 -15.78 -25.38
N MET A 860 27.89 -14.45 -25.30
CA MET A 860 28.60 -13.67 -26.32
C MET A 860 30.09 -14.01 -26.41
N LEU A 861 30.75 -14.26 -25.27
CA LEU A 861 32.16 -14.67 -25.24
C LEU A 861 32.35 -16.05 -25.88
N VAL A 862 31.58 -17.04 -25.41
CA VAL A 862 31.72 -18.43 -25.86
C VAL A 862 31.28 -18.59 -27.32
N SER A 863 30.21 -17.92 -27.73
CA SER A 863 29.75 -17.92 -29.13
C SER A 863 30.83 -17.39 -30.08
N HIS A 864 31.56 -16.33 -29.70
CA HIS A 864 32.60 -15.76 -30.55
C HIS A 864 33.84 -16.66 -30.63
N ILE A 865 34.26 -17.27 -29.52
CA ILE A 865 35.34 -18.28 -29.52
C ILE A 865 35.00 -19.43 -30.48
N ARG A 866 33.73 -19.84 -30.51
CA ARG A 866 33.28 -20.89 -31.41
C ARG A 866 33.26 -20.45 -32.87
N HIS A 867 32.80 -19.23 -33.15
CA HIS A 867 32.83 -18.63 -34.48
C HIS A 867 34.25 -18.55 -35.05
N LEU A 868 35.24 -18.15 -34.23
CA LEU A 868 36.66 -18.13 -34.62
C LEU A 868 37.17 -19.50 -35.08
N ARG A 869 36.66 -20.60 -34.49
CA ARG A 869 37.06 -21.96 -34.83
C ARG A 869 36.29 -22.55 -36.00
N GLU A 870 34.97 -22.36 -36.02
CA GLU A 870 34.07 -22.97 -37.01
C GLU A 870 34.03 -22.21 -38.34
N LYS A 871 34.16 -20.88 -38.31
CA LYS A 871 33.99 -20.01 -39.49
C LYS A 871 35.30 -19.34 -39.92
N GLU A 872 36.13 -18.90 -38.97
CA GLU A 872 37.43 -18.27 -39.29
C GLU A 872 38.61 -19.25 -39.32
N GLY A 873 38.41 -20.51 -38.91
CA GLY A 873 39.38 -21.60 -39.07
C GLY A 873 40.60 -21.54 -38.14
N VAL A 874 40.52 -20.82 -37.01
CA VAL A 874 41.63 -20.77 -36.02
C VAL A 874 41.86 -22.16 -35.41
N THR A 875 42.99 -22.79 -35.73
CA THR A 875 43.30 -24.18 -35.37
C THR A 875 43.83 -24.34 -33.95
N ASP A 876 44.62 -23.39 -33.44
CA ASP A 876 45.07 -23.42 -32.04
C ASP A 876 43.93 -22.98 -31.10
N PHE A 877 43.53 -23.90 -30.21
CA PHE A 877 42.47 -23.64 -29.24
C PHE A 877 42.85 -22.52 -28.26
N ARG A 878 44.13 -22.42 -27.89
CA ARG A 878 44.60 -21.35 -26.99
C ARG A 878 44.54 -19.99 -27.66
N GLU A 879 44.93 -19.92 -28.93
CA GLU A 879 44.83 -18.71 -29.73
C GLU A 879 43.36 -18.29 -29.92
N ALA A 880 42.47 -19.24 -30.21
CA ALA A 880 41.03 -18.97 -30.34
C ALA A 880 40.43 -18.38 -29.05
N VAL A 881 40.79 -18.93 -27.88
CA VAL A 881 40.33 -18.39 -26.58
C VAL A 881 40.93 -17.02 -26.29
N PHE A 882 42.23 -16.84 -26.53
CA PHE A 882 42.91 -15.56 -26.30
C PHE A 882 42.36 -14.45 -27.19
N ARG A 883 42.27 -14.72 -28.50
CA ARG A 883 41.71 -13.78 -29.49
C ARG A 883 40.24 -13.50 -29.22
N GLY A 884 39.46 -14.53 -28.90
CA GLY A 884 38.05 -14.38 -28.55
C GLY A 884 37.83 -13.47 -27.34
N ALA A 885 38.60 -13.66 -26.27
CA ALA A 885 38.54 -12.81 -25.08
C ALA A 885 38.98 -11.36 -25.37
N MET A 886 40.06 -11.17 -26.14
CA MET A 886 40.54 -9.84 -26.53
C MET A 886 39.56 -9.07 -27.42
N GLU A 887 38.88 -9.76 -28.34
CA GLU A 887 37.89 -9.16 -29.24
C GLU A 887 36.52 -8.93 -28.59
N ARG A 888 36.20 -9.62 -27.49
CA ARG A 888 34.94 -9.43 -26.75
C ARG A 888 35.08 -8.58 -25.49
N LEU A 889 36.31 -8.26 -25.06
CA LEU A 889 36.58 -7.36 -23.93
C LEU A 889 35.80 -6.04 -24.05
N VAL A 890 35.90 -5.38 -25.20
CA VAL A 890 35.34 -4.03 -25.40
C VAL A 890 33.80 -4.07 -25.40
N PRO A 891 33.14 -4.92 -26.20
CA PRO A 891 31.68 -5.07 -26.13
C PRO A 891 31.16 -5.40 -24.73
N ILE A 892 31.79 -6.36 -24.03
CA ILE A 892 31.30 -6.83 -22.73
C ILE A 892 31.51 -5.78 -21.65
N LEU A 893 32.65 -5.06 -21.67
CA LEU A 893 32.89 -3.99 -20.71
C LEU A 893 31.97 -2.79 -20.96
N MET A 894 31.73 -2.45 -22.23
CA MET A 894 30.85 -1.34 -22.63
C MET A 894 29.40 -1.60 -22.20
N THR A 895 28.87 -2.80 -22.47
CA THR A 895 27.52 -3.24 -22.08
C THR A 895 27.36 -3.33 -20.57
N ALA A 896 28.30 -3.96 -19.87
CA ALA A 896 28.28 -4.06 -18.40
C ALA A 896 28.37 -2.69 -17.72
N LEU A 897 29.20 -1.77 -18.22
CA LEU A 897 29.28 -0.40 -17.70
C LEU A 897 28.03 0.41 -18.04
N ALA A 898 27.49 0.31 -19.25
CA ALA A 898 26.25 0.98 -19.60
C ALA A 898 25.11 0.52 -18.68
N ALA A 899 24.95 -0.79 -18.49
CA ALA A 899 23.93 -1.34 -17.61
C ALA A 899 24.16 -1.01 -16.12
N GLY A 900 25.39 -1.13 -15.63
CA GLY A 900 25.72 -0.82 -14.24
C GLY A 900 25.60 0.68 -13.91
N LEU A 901 26.13 1.55 -14.77
CA LEU A 901 26.10 3.00 -14.56
C LEU A 901 24.69 3.58 -14.73
N ALA A 902 23.86 3.02 -15.63
CA ALA A 902 22.45 3.42 -15.75
C ALA A 902 21.65 3.26 -14.45
N LEU A 903 22.07 2.34 -13.58
CA LEU A 903 21.42 2.03 -12.31
C LEU A 903 21.93 2.86 -11.13
N ILE A 904 23.06 3.58 -11.27
CA ILE A 904 23.62 4.41 -10.18
C ILE A 904 22.62 5.43 -9.63
N PRO A 905 21.89 6.20 -10.47
CA PRO A 905 20.90 7.15 -9.96
C PRO A 905 19.83 6.52 -9.08
N LEU A 906 19.39 5.29 -9.42
CA LEU A 906 18.44 4.52 -8.63
C LEU A 906 19.07 3.96 -7.35
N ALA A 907 20.31 3.46 -7.44
CA ALA A 907 21.05 2.92 -6.30
C ALA A 907 21.34 3.99 -5.23
N LEU A 908 21.65 5.21 -5.63
CA LEU A 908 21.90 6.34 -4.73
C LEU A 908 20.60 7.03 -4.25
N GLY A 909 19.48 6.75 -4.93
CA GLY A 909 18.20 7.41 -4.71
C GLY A 909 17.33 6.84 -3.59
N GLY A 910 17.82 5.91 -2.77
CA GLY A 910 16.98 5.10 -1.85
C GLY A 910 16.19 5.84 -0.80
N GLY A 911 16.64 7.02 -0.36
CA GLY A 911 15.88 7.85 0.58
C GLY A 911 14.74 8.65 -0.05
N LYS A 912 14.62 8.65 -1.38
CA LYS A 912 13.63 9.46 -2.10
C LYS A 912 12.31 8.69 -2.30
N PRO A 913 11.15 9.34 -2.17
CA PRO A 913 9.85 8.75 -2.47
C PRO A 913 9.85 8.10 -3.86
N GLY A 914 9.38 6.85 -3.97
CA GLY A 914 9.23 6.10 -5.22
C GLY A 914 10.40 5.20 -5.60
N ASN A 915 11.57 5.36 -4.97
CA ASN A 915 12.77 4.60 -5.28
C ASN A 915 12.98 3.40 -4.34
N GLU A 916 12.19 3.28 -3.28
CA GLU A 916 12.46 2.37 -2.15
C GLU A 916 12.52 0.91 -2.58
N ILE A 917 11.66 0.49 -3.51
CA ILE A 917 11.68 -0.86 -4.10
C ILE A 917 12.81 -1.00 -5.13
N GLN A 918 13.12 0.05 -5.89
CA GLN A 918 14.06 -0.01 -7.01
C GLN A 918 15.52 0.01 -6.55
N THR A 919 15.82 0.73 -5.46
CA THR A 919 17.17 0.89 -4.92
C THR A 919 17.84 -0.43 -4.48
N PRO A 920 17.26 -1.25 -3.59
CA PRO A 920 17.91 -2.50 -3.16
C PRO A 920 18.12 -3.46 -4.34
N MET A 921 17.19 -3.48 -5.30
CA MET A 921 17.35 -4.20 -6.55
C MET A 921 18.52 -3.64 -7.38
N ALA A 922 18.59 -2.32 -7.59
CA ALA A 922 19.65 -1.67 -8.35
C ALA A 922 21.05 -1.87 -7.73
N ILE A 923 21.16 -1.84 -6.40
CA ILE A 923 22.43 -2.08 -5.68
C ILE A 923 22.91 -3.52 -5.90
N VAL A 924 22.00 -4.51 -5.76
CA VAL A 924 22.33 -5.91 -6.04
C VAL A 924 22.74 -6.09 -7.50
N ILE A 925 22.04 -5.42 -8.43
CA ILE A 925 22.37 -5.49 -9.85
C ILE A 925 23.74 -4.91 -10.13
N LEU A 926 24.03 -3.72 -9.61
CA LEU A 926 25.31 -3.04 -9.80
C LEU A 926 26.48 -3.84 -9.21
N GLY A 927 26.34 -4.36 -7.99
CA GLY A 927 27.37 -5.20 -7.37
C GLY A 927 27.60 -6.50 -8.14
N GLY A 928 26.52 -7.17 -8.55
CA GLY A 928 26.60 -8.40 -9.33
C GLY A 928 27.19 -8.19 -10.72
N LEU A 929 26.87 -7.09 -11.39
CA LEU A 929 27.47 -6.72 -12.69
C LEU A 929 28.95 -6.41 -12.56
N LEU A 930 29.39 -5.69 -11.52
CA LEU A 930 30.81 -5.39 -11.30
C LEU A 930 31.65 -6.67 -11.16
N THR A 931 31.21 -7.59 -10.31
CA THR A 931 31.93 -8.86 -10.11
C THR A 931 31.82 -9.78 -11.32
N SER A 932 30.64 -9.89 -11.93
CA SER A 932 30.46 -10.65 -13.18
C SER A 932 31.37 -10.11 -14.28
N MET A 933 31.42 -8.79 -14.51
CA MET A 933 32.25 -8.16 -15.52
C MET A 933 33.74 -8.48 -15.33
N LEU A 934 34.26 -8.32 -14.11
CA LEU A 934 35.68 -8.53 -13.81
C LEU A 934 36.06 -10.02 -13.82
N LEU A 935 35.24 -10.88 -13.21
CA LEU A 935 35.56 -12.30 -13.07
C LEU A 935 35.23 -13.11 -14.34
N ASN A 936 34.15 -12.80 -15.07
CA ASN A 936 33.81 -13.47 -16.32
C ASN A 936 34.95 -13.33 -17.34
N MET A 937 35.53 -12.15 -17.48
CA MET A 937 36.64 -11.91 -18.43
C MET A 937 37.94 -12.62 -18.08
N ILE A 938 38.09 -13.22 -16.90
CA ILE A 938 39.33 -13.89 -16.49
C ILE A 938 39.08 -15.38 -16.23
N VAL A 939 38.06 -15.69 -15.43
CA VAL A 939 37.73 -17.05 -14.99
C VAL A 939 37.17 -17.89 -16.13
N VAL A 940 36.23 -17.35 -16.92
CA VAL A 940 35.56 -18.12 -17.99
C VAL A 940 36.52 -18.50 -19.11
N PRO A 941 37.36 -17.61 -19.69
CA PRO A 941 38.37 -18.01 -20.67
C PRO A 941 39.34 -19.08 -20.14
N ALA A 942 39.80 -18.96 -18.90
CA ALA A 942 40.75 -19.90 -18.31
C ALA A 942 40.15 -21.30 -18.11
N LEU A 943 38.89 -21.37 -17.69
CA LEU A 943 38.16 -22.63 -17.55
C LEU A 943 37.73 -23.19 -18.90
N TYR A 944 37.35 -22.33 -19.86
CA TYR A 944 36.99 -22.75 -21.21
C TYR A 944 38.19 -23.33 -21.96
N LEU A 945 39.40 -22.80 -21.78
CA LEU A 945 40.62 -23.38 -22.36
C LEU A 945 40.88 -24.81 -21.84
N ARG A 946 40.45 -25.13 -20.62
CA ARG A 946 40.75 -26.41 -19.97
C ARG A 946 39.64 -27.46 -20.13
N PHE A 947 38.39 -27.03 -20.06
CA PHE A 947 37.21 -27.91 -20.04
C PHE A 947 36.26 -27.69 -21.21
N GLY A 948 36.47 -26.64 -22.00
CA GLY A 948 35.67 -26.33 -23.19
C GLY A 948 35.84 -27.38 -24.27
N ASN A 949 34.82 -27.50 -25.12
CA ASN A 949 34.82 -28.55 -26.12
C ASN A 949 35.78 -28.21 -27.27
N ALA A 950 36.83 -29.02 -27.43
CA ALA A 950 37.67 -28.97 -28.62
C ALA A 950 36.87 -29.55 -29.80
N VAL A 951 35.99 -28.74 -30.42
CA VAL A 951 35.36 -29.06 -31.71
C VAL A 951 36.42 -29.64 -32.65
N GLN A 952 36.37 -30.94 -32.91
CA GLN A 952 37.23 -31.56 -33.92
C GLN A 952 36.71 -31.08 -35.27
N THR A 953 37.55 -30.37 -36.02
CA THR A 953 37.31 -30.06 -37.42
C THR A 953 37.08 -31.38 -38.16
N LYS A 954 35.82 -31.69 -38.51
CA LYS A 954 35.56 -32.75 -39.48
C LYS A 954 36.26 -32.35 -40.78
N PRO A 955 37.09 -33.24 -41.38
CA PRO A 955 37.59 -33.00 -42.73
C PRO A 955 36.38 -32.81 -43.64
N GLN A 956 36.35 -31.70 -44.38
CA GLN A 956 35.41 -31.56 -45.48
C GLN A 956 35.76 -32.64 -46.51
N LEU A 957 34.81 -33.56 -46.74
CA LEU A 957 34.81 -34.47 -47.90
C LEU A 957 34.14 -33.76 -49.07
#